data_AF-A0A1G2ZPY5-F1
#
_entry.id   AF-A0A1G2ZPY5-F1
#
_cell.length_a   1.000
_cell.length_b   1.000
_cell.length_c   1.000
_cell.angle_alpha   90.00
_cell.angle_beta   90.00
_cell.angle_gamma   90.00
#
_symmetry.space_group_name_H-M   'P 1'
#
loop_
_entity.id
_entity.type
_entity.pdbx_description
1 polymer ?
#
loop_
_entity_poly.entity_id
_entity_poly.type
_entity_poly.pdbx_seq_one_letter_code
_entity_poly.pdbx_strand_id
1 'polypeptide(L)'
;MGWLTNWQYRQQITISSNNIGLSGDLNNVPVVVHVPSTNTNFWTNIKTDGTDVRFTLSDGTTLLSFEIESFDNTGDDAWYHIKVPTLTSASATNIYVYYGNAGATSGEDITGTWNSTFKAVYHLNVDKAAGAFVDSTSNSNNGTNTASTDTAGQVDRCRNFTATQYITVNDSDSLSFGNGTTDQPFTIAFSINLTSLSGYPGISKGSSGGDVEWLVGTDATTGKPFMSIYSKTGGGFASPRIGRLASNALSTGVFYRMVATYDGSAVDTGIKIFIDGAEITTASNNNGIYNKTNNSATSVYINRIFGASDNGGSFKWDEAFICQEQWSLDRIKADNQSVVGSWLSFGSQVSEVNISPSAATFNFTGKIPSLSVVPPIIVAIPSVVFNFSRYAPGVRTSDTGIGIPKADFNFTEEIPTVGITLNQYITIPQVGGNFIFDTKIPVVILTNMEEEITWGLFDANGNAIIGESANTIIKVRRRQNGYLLDWSDNVFKISGGSLPSTTLTELDSIGFAGYYYKILNVGVWPDGWYVIGTTYNGTPKQNGSVEMLIKGGQISEGYNSSNLNMTLSTVNDNVLTRLATSAYTAPDNNKIAFVEKWILNKLIENPVGDSITLYDDDGITPLKTWAYNSATKTRSKAA
;
A
#
# COMPACT_ATOMS: atom_id res chain seq x y z
N MET A 1 4.34 -3.00 -0.65
CA MET A 1 3.22 -3.95 -0.84
C MET A 1 2.28 -3.80 0.33
N GLY A 2 0.97 -3.91 0.11
CA GLY A 2 -0.02 -3.78 1.17
C GLY A 2 -0.01 -4.97 2.14
N TRP A 3 -0.79 -4.85 3.20
CA TRP A 3 -0.93 -5.86 4.25
C TRP A 3 -2.35 -5.84 4.83
N LEU A 4 -2.93 -7.02 5.10
CA LEU A 4 -4.25 -7.12 5.72
C LEU A 4 -4.20 -6.75 7.20
N THR A 5 -4.98 -5.74 7.59
CA THR A 5 -5.03 -5.25 8.97
C THR A 5 -5.35 -6.35 9.97
N ASN A 6 -4.54 -6.49 11.03
CA ASN A 6 -4.63 -7.49 12.11
C ASN A 6 -4.14 -8.91 11.78
N TRP A 7 -3.72 -9.21 10.55
CA TRP A 7 -3.12 -10.50 10.24
C TRP A 7 -1.64 -10.49 10.54
N GLN A 8 -1.17 -11.33 11.46
CA GLN A 8 0.22 -11.30 11.89
C GLN A 8 1.19 -11.94 10.90
N TYR A 9 0.72 -12.83 10.03
CA TYR A 9 1.60 -13.61 9.17
C TYR A 9 1.03 -13.75 7.76
N ARG A 10 1.94 -13.87 6.79
CA ARG A 10 1.61 -14.30 5.43
C ARG A 10 2.70 -15.17 4.81
N GLN A 11 2.33 -16.01 3.85
CA GLN A 11 3.24 -16.69 2.95
C GLN A 11 2.84 -16.41 1.50
N GLN A 12 3.83 -16.19 0.62
CA GLN A 12 3.56 -16.16 -0.81
C GLN A 12 3.27 -17.59 -1.28
N ILE A 13 2.23 -17.74 -2.09
CA ILE A 13 1.96 -18.95 -2.87
C ILE A 13 2.32 -18.60 -4.31
N THR A 14 3.24 -19.37 -4.88
CA THR A 14 3.67 -19.22 -6.27
C THR A 14 3.04 -20.35 -7.07
N ILE A 15 2.16 -19.99 -8.01
CA ILE A 15 1.55 -20.90 -8.97
C ILE A 15 2.37 -20.82 -10.27
N SER A 16 3.15 -21.87 -10.54
CA SER A 16 4.07 -21.92 -11.67
C SER A 16 3.31 -22.00 -12.99
N SER A 17 3.72 -21.22 -13.99
CA SER A 17 3.31 -21.42 -15.39
C SER A 17 4.20 -22.43 -16.14
N ASN A 18 5.33 -22.84 -15.55
CA ASN A 18 6.31 -23.71 -16.18
C ASN A 18 5.75 -25.10 -16.43
N ASN A 19 6.05 -25.66 -17.61
CA ASN A 19 5.71 -27.02 -18.03
C ASN A 19 4.20 -27.34 -18.12
N ILE A 20 3.33 -26.35 -18.01
CA ILE A 20 1.88 -26.52 -18.21
C ILE A 20 1.51 -26.33 -19.69
N GLY A 21 2.26 -25.47 -20.38
CA GLY A 21 2.07 -25.22 -21.81
C GLY A 21 0.75 -24.52 -22.11
N LEU A 22 0.38 -23.52 -21.30
CA LEU A 22 -0.75 -22.63 -21.58
C LEU A 22 -0.43 -21.76 -22.81
N SER A 23 -1.39 -21.64 -23.74
CA SER A 23 -1.26 -20.79 -24.93
C SER A 23 -1.68 -19.34 -24.70
N GLY A 24 -2.43 -19.07 -23.62
CA GLY A 24 -2.79 -17.73 -23.18
C GLY A 24 -3.25 -17.69 -21.72
N ASP A 25 -3.51 -16.48 -21.24
CA ASP A 25 -3.94 -16.26 -19.86
C ASP A 25 -5.38 -16.76 -19.64
N LEU A 26 -5.64 -17.28 -18.44
CA LEU A 26 -6.94 -17.78 -18.04
C LEU A 26 -7.54 -16.88 -16.97
N ASN A 27 -8.86 -16.67 -17.04
CA ASN A 27 -9.56 -15.82 -16.10
C ASN A 27 -10.47 -16.62 -15.16
N ASN A 28 -10.58 -16.19 -13.91
CA ASN A 28 -11.51 -16.72 -12.90
C ASN A 28 -11.42 -18.24 -12.72
N VAL A 29 -10.21 -18.77 -12.56
CA VAL A 29 -9.95 -20.20 -12.45
C VAL A 29 -9.86 -20.60 -10.97
N PRO A 30 -10.69 -21.54 -10.48
CA PRO A 30 -10.48 -22.17 -9.19
C PRO A 30 -9.19 -23.00 -9.18
N VAL A 31 -8.34 -22.78 -8.19
CA VAL A 31 -7.08 -23.49 -7.98
C VAL A 31 -7.08 -24.13 -6.60
N VAL A 32 -6.77 -25.42 -6.55
CA VAL A 32 -6.61 -26.22 -5.35
C VAL A 32 -5.27 -25.89 -4.70
N VAL A 33 -5.30 -25.62 -3.40
CA VAL A 33 -4.12 -25.37 -2.57
C VAL A 33 -4.13 -26.33 -1.40
N HIS A 34 -3.15 -27.24 -1.39
CA HIS A 34 -2.84 -28.09 -0.25
C HIS A 34 -1.85 -27.39 0.67
N VAL A 35 -2.21 -27.22 1.93
CA VAL A 35 -1.28 -26.85 3.00
C VAL A 35 -0.92 -28.13 3.75
N PRO A 36 0.24 -28.74 3.48
CA PRO A 36 0.65 -29.96 4.15
C PRO A 36 1.20 -29.68 5.55
N SER A 37 1.29 -30.72 6.38
CA SER A 37 1.88 -30.67 7.74
C SER A 37 3.33 -30.20 7.77
N THR A 38 4.05 -30.33 6.65
CA THR A 38 5.41 -29.83 6.50
C THR A 38 5.50 -28.30 6.51
N ASN A 39 4.40 -27.56 6.31
CA ASN A 39 4.35 -26.11 6.46
C ASN A 39 4.18 -25.70 7.94
N THR A 40 5.14 -26.06 8.78
CA THR A 40 5.06 -25.91 10.25
C THR A 40 4.81 -24.47 10.72
N ASN A 41 5.27 -23.49 9.94
CA ASN A 41 5.08 -22.07 10.20
C ASN A 41 3.60 -21.66 10.15
N PHE A 42 2.85 -22.18 9.18
CA PHE A 42 1.41 -21.97 9.06
C PHE A 42 0.69 -22.60 10.26
N TRP A 43 0.93 -23.88 10.53
CA TRP A 43 0.25 -24.65 11.57
C TRP A 43 0.52 -24.15 12.99
N THR A 44 1.71 -23.59 13.26
CA THR A 44 2.04 -23.03 14.58
C THR A 44 1.28 -21.72 14.86
N ASN A 45 0.86 -21.00 13.84
CA ASN A 45 0.40 -19.60 13.95
C ASN A 45 -1.04 -19.38 13.49
N ILE A 46 -1.66 -20.36 12.84
CA ILE A 46 -3.06 -20.32 12.44
C ILE A 46 -3.99 -20.45 13.66
N LYS A 47 -5.19 -19.90 13.58
CA LYS A 47 -6.25 -20.17 14.55
C LYS A 47 -6.69 -21.63 14.44
N THR A 48 -6.92 -22.29 15.57
CA THR A 48 -7.21 -23.73 15.62
C THR A 48 -8.48 -24.17 14.88
N ASP A 49 -9.37 -23.23 14.54
CA ASP A 49 -10.59 -23.47 13.76
C ASP A 49 -10.45 -23.10 12.26
N GLY A 50 -9.26 -22.66 11.83
CA GLY A 50 -8.94 -22.31 10.44
C GLY A 50 -9.63 -21.05 9.91
N THR A 51 -10.43 -20.38 10.73
CA THR A 51 -11.30 -19.27 10.28
C THR A 51 -10.53 -17.98 9.97
N ASP A 52 -9.28 -17.87 10.43
CA ASP A 52 -8.42 -16.73 10.19
C ASP A 52 -7.62 -16.80 8.88
N VAL A 53 -7.90 -17.75 7.99
CA VAL A 53 -7.25 -17.81 6.68
C VAL A 53 -7.85 -16.77 5.72
N ARG A 54 -6.99 -16.04 5.01
CA ARG A 54 -7.36 -15.18 3.87
C ARG A 54 -6.40 -15.39 2.71
N PHE A 55 -6.90 -15.29 1.49
CA PHE A 55 -6.07 -15.25 0.29
C PHE A 55 -6.16 -13.88 -0.37
N THR A 56 -5.05 -13.39 -0.91
CA THR A 56 -5.00 -12.10 -1.65
C THR A 56 -4.17 -12.21 -2.92
N LEU A 57 -4.38 -11.29 -3.87
CA LEU A 57 -3.45 -11.07 -4.98
C LEU A 57 -2.07 -10.62 -4.47
N SER A 58 -1.12 -10.53 -5.39
CA SER A 58 0.26 -10.08 -5.11
C SER A 58 0.37 -8.66 -4.55
N ASP A 59 -0.70 -7.85 -4.58
CA ASP A 59 -0.73 -6.53 -3.94
C ASP A 59 -0.77 -6.62 -2.39
N GLY A 60 -1.17 -7.77 -1.85
CA GLY A 60 -1.30 -8.04 -0.41
C GLY A 60 -2.58 -7.50 0.23
N THR A 61 -3.54 -7.04 -0.58
CA THR A 61 -4.78 -6.38 -0.09
C THR A 61 -6.04 -6.78 -0.83
N THR A 62 -5.95 -7.15 -2.11
CA THR A 62 -7.12 -7.59 -2.89
C THR A 62 -7.48 -9.02 -2.51
N LEU A 63 -8.57 -9.19 -1.76
CA LEU A 63 -9.06 -10.50 -1.30
C LEU A 63 -9.53 -11.39 -2.46
N LEU A 64 -9.27 -12.69 -2.33
CA LEU A 64 -9.74 -13.73 -3.24
C LEU A 64 -10.82 -14.56 -2.56
N SER A 65 -11.90 -14.87 -3.29
CA SER A 65 -12.90 -15.84 -2.84
C SER A 65 -12.27 -17.24 -2.80
N PHE A 66 -12.60 -17.99 -1.76
CA PHE A 66 -12.17 -19.37 -1.61
C PHE A 66 -13.26 -20.22 -0.94
N GLU A 67 -13.22 -21.53 -1.20
CA GLU A 67 -13.91 -22.56 -0.43
C GLU A 67 -12.88 -23.34 0.38
N ILE A 68 -13.22 -23.66 1.62
CA ILE A 68 -12.50 -24.63 2.43
C ILE A 68 -13.00 -26.00 2.00
N GLU A 69 -12.10 -26.78 1.41
CA GLU A 69 -12.38 -28.17 1.08
C GLU A 69 -12.39 -28.97 2.37
N SER A 70 -11.23 -29.04 3.03
CA SER A 70 -11.08 -29.65 4.35
C SER A 70 -10.06 -28.90 5.20
N PHE A 71 -10.21 -29.03 6.51
CA PHE A 71 -9.32 -28.43 7.50
C PHE A 71 -9.22 -29.32 8.73
N ASP A 72 -8.12 -30.08 8.82
CA ASP A 72 -7.77 -30.91 9.96
C ASP A 72 -6.58 -30.29 10.73
N ASN A 73 -6.90 -29.53 11.77
CA ASN A 73 -5.89 -28.95 12.66
C ASN A 73 -5.19 -29.99 13.55
N THR A 74 -5.69 -31.23 13.63
CA THR A 74 -5.03 -32.29 14.42
C THR A 74 -3.99 -33.01 13.57
N GLY A 75 -4.30 -33.26 12.30
CA GLY A 75 -3.40 -33.85 11.31
C GLY A 75 -2.44 -32.86 10.65
N ASP A 76 -2.63 -31.56 10.88
CA ASP A 76 -1.95 -30.47 10.17
C ASP A 76 -2.12 -30.62 8.63
N ASP A 77 -3.37 -30.80 8.18
CA ASP A 77 -3.71 -30.96 6.76
C ASP A 77 -4.89 -30.06 6.38
N ALA A 78 -4.75 -29.25 5.32
CA ALA A 78 -5.85 -28.42 4.83
C ALA A 78 -5.82 -28.28 3.31
N TRP A 79 -7.02 -28.24 2.73
CA TRP A 79 -7.25 -28.08 1.31
C TRP A 79 -8.20 -26.91 1.07
N TYR A 80 -7.89 -26.09 0.07
CA TYR A 80 -8.70 -24.92 -0.31
C TYR A 80 -8.88 -24.86 -1.82
N HIS A 81 -10.06 -24.47 -2.29
CA HIS A 81 -10.26 -24.01 -3.67
C HIS A 81 -10.27 -22.49 -3.71
N ILE A 82 -9.31 -21.89 -4.39
CA ILE A 82 -9.16 -20.43 -4.46
C ILE A 82 -9.47 -19.96 -5.86
N LYS A 83 -10.38 -19.00 -6.01
CA LYS A 83 -10.63 -18.39 -7.31
C LYS A 83 -9.53 -17.39 -7.65
N VAL A 84 -8.66 -17.76 -8.58
CA VAL A 84 -7.60 -16.91 -9.09
C VAL A 84 -8.14 -16.08 -10.27
N PRO A 85 -8.17 -14.73 -10.17
CA PRO A 85 -8.76 -13.87 -11.20
C PRO A 85 -8.05 -13.99 -12.54
N THR A 86 -6.72 -14.10 -12.54
CA THR A 86 -5.91 -14.29 -13.74
C THR A 86 -4.74 -15.24 -13.47
N LEU A 87 -4.74 -16.37 -14.16
CA LEU A 87 -3.60 -17.28 -14.28
C LEU A 87 -2.82 -16.89 -15.54
N THR A 88 -1.57 -16.45 -15.36
CA THR A 88 -0.75 -15.98 -16.48
C THR A 88 -0.03 -17.14 -17.16
N SER A 89 0.02 -17.11 -18.49
CA SER A 89 0.73 -18.08 -19.31
C SER A 89 2.24 -17.82 -19.36
N ALA A 90 2.64 -16.54 -19.35
CA ALA A 90 4.02 -16.11 -19.55
C ALA A 90 4.89 -16.12 -18.28
N SER A 91 4.28 -16.12 -17.10
CA SER A 91 4.97 -16.03 -15.81
C SER A 91 4.20 -16.74 -14.70
N ALA A 92 4.84 -16.99 -13.57
CA ALA A 92 4.15 -17.50 -12.39
C ALA A 92 3.13 -16.48 -11.85
N THR A 93 1.99 -16.97 -11.40
CA THR A 93 0.98 -16.17 -10.69
C THR A 93 1.28 -16.23 -9.19
N ASN A 94 1.44 -15.07 -8.55
CA ASN A 94 1.69 -14.98 -7.11
C ASN A 94 0.43 -14.51 -6.38
N ILE A 95 0.06 -15.25 -5.33
CA ILE A 95 -0.96 -14.87 -4.36
C ILE A 95 -0.34 -14.95 -2.96
N TYR A 96 -1.02 -14.43 -1.95
CA TYR A 96 -0.61 -14.61 -0.55
C TYR A 96 -1.69 -15.34 0.22
N VAL A 97 -1.27 -16.25 1.11
CA VAL A 97 -2.08 -16.73 2.23
C VAL A 97 -1.72 -15.96 3.49
N TYR A 98 -2.73 -15.47 4.20
CA TYR A 98 -2.62 -14.75 5.46
C TYR A 98 -3.25 -15.57 6.59
N TYR A 99 -2.62 -15.55 7.77
CA TYR A 99 -3.06 -16.22 9.00
C TYR A 99 -2.51 -15.48 10.24
N GLY A 100 -2.89 -15.92 11.45
CA GLY A 100 -2.48 -15.33 12.72
C GLY A 100 -3.38 -14.20 13.21
N ASN A 101 -4.66 -14.17 12.82
CA ASN A 101 -5.63 -13.21 13.33
C ASN A 101 -6.63 -13.92 14.26
N ALA A 102 -6.35 -13.92 15.57
CA ALA A 102 -7.17 -14.60 16.56
C ALA A 102 -8.63 -14.08 16.63
N GLY A 103 -8.89 -12.85 16.18
CA GLY A 103 -10.22 -12.24 16.16
C GLY A 103 -11.00 -12.46 14.86
N ALA A 104 -10.43 -13.14 13.86
CA ALA A 104 -11.09 -13.37 12.59
C ALA A 104 -12.21 -14.42 12.68
N THR A 105 -13.27 -14.18 11.90
CA THR A 105 -14.30 -15.15 11.53
C THR A 105 -13.97 -15.75 10.17
N SER A 106 -14.69 -16.82 9.77
CA SER A 106 -14.45 -17.45 8.46
C SER A 106 -14.53 -16.41 7.33
N GLY A 107 -13.57 -16.47 6.42
CA GLY A 107 -13.52 -15.67 5.20
C GLY A 107 -13.98 -16.43 3.96
N GLU A 108 -14.47 -17.65 4.14
CA GLU A 108 -14.94 -18.51 3.06
C GLU A 108 -16.07 -17.84 2.27
N ASP A 109 -15.99 -17.92 0.95
CA ASP A 109 -16.97 -17.41 0.00
C ASP A 109 -17.15 -18.45 -1.12
N ILE A 110 -17.95 -19.48 -0.80
CA ILE A 110 -18.22 -20.60 -1.71
C ILE A 110 -18.89 -20.09 -3.00
N THR A 111 -19.89 -19.22 -2.88
CA THR A 111 -20.62 -18.66 -4.04
C THR A 111 -19.72 -17.79 -4.92
N GLY A 112 -18.80 -17.02 -4.33
CA GLY A 112 -17.84 -16.24 -5.10
C GLY A 112 -16.78 -17.10 -5.80
N THR A 113 -16.44 -18.26 -5.21
CA THR A 113 -15.45 -19.21 -5.73
C THR A 113 -15.95 -19.90 -7.00
N TRP A 114 -17.18 -20.39 -6.98
CA TRP A 114 -17.81 -21.09 -8.11
C TRP A 114 -18.73 -20.14 -8.87
N ASN A 115 -18.31 -19.76 -10.07
CA ASN A 115 -19.13 -18.89 -10.91
C ASN A 115 -20.41 -19.63 -11.40
N SER A 116 -21.31 -18.90 -12.06
CA SER A 116 -22.60 -19.42 -12.52
C SER A 116 -22.53 -20.47 -13.65
N THR A 117 -21.37 -20.68 -14.28
CA THR A 117 -21.20 -21.74 -15.28
C THR A 117 -21.10 -23.11 -14.63
N PHE A 118 -20.60 -23.19 -13.39
CA PHE A 118 -20.64 -24.41 -12.58
C PHE A 118 -22.09 -24.70 -12.17
N LYS A 119 -22.55 -25.90 -12.55
CA LYS A 119 -23.89 -26.42 -12.28
C LYS A 119 -23.90 -27.43 -11.15
N ALA A 120 -22.79 -28.11 -10.94
CA ALA A 120 -22.53 -28.88 -9.74
C ALA A 120 -21.02 -28.97 -9.48
N VAL A 121 -20.66 -28.93 -8.20
CA VAL A 121 -19.30 -29.14 -7.70
C VAL A 121 -19.38 -30.11 -6.52
N TYR A 122 -18.78 -31.29 -6.68
CA TYR A 122 -18.73 -32.31 -5.65
C TYR A 122 -17.28 -32.67 -5.33
N HIS A 123 -16.83 -32.24 -4.16
CA HIS A 123 -15.51 -32.63 -3.64
C HIS A 123 -15.54 -34.02 -2.99
N LEU A 124 -16.73 -34.47 -2.58
CA LEU A 124 -17.00 -35.82 -2.09
C LEU A 124 -16.32 -36.19 -0.76
N ASN A 125 -15.78 -35.21 -0.04
CA ASN A 125 -15.36 -35.36 1.35
C ASN A 125 -16.56 -35.50 2.33
N VAL A 126 -16.28 -35.97 3.54
CA VAL A 126 -17.31 -36.34 4.55
C VAL A 126 -17.43 -35.31 5.68
N ASP A 127 -16.54 -34.31 5.75
CA ASP A 127 -16.45 -33.41 6.91
C ASP A 127 -17.50 -32.29 6.92
N LYS A 128 -18.26 -32.11 5.83
CA LYS A 128 -19.46 -31.25 5.81
C LYS A 128 -20.66 -32.07 6.27
N ALA A 129 -20.95 -32.01 7.57
CA ALA A 129 -21.95 -32.81 8.29
C ALA A 129 -23.27 -33.09 7.54
N ALA A 130 -23.72 -34.35 7.62
CA ALA A 130 -25.07 -34.88 7.34
C ALA A 130 -25.30 -35.65 6.02
N GLY A 131 -24.46 -36.63 5.68
CA GLY A 131 -24.87 -37.81 4.87
C GLY A 131 -25.35 -37.56 3.43
N ALA A 132 -25.35 -36.32 2.98
CA ALA A 132 -25.61 -35.88 1.62
C ALA A 132 -24.28 -35.39 1.01
N PHE A 133 -24.02 -35.76 -0.23
CA PHE A 133 -22.92 -35.19 -1.00
C PHE A 133 -23.32 -33.78 -1.42
N VAL A 134 -22.77 -32.79 -0.75
CA VAL A 134 -23.14 -31.39 -0.93
C VAL A 134 -22.60 -30.89 -2.28
N ASP A 135 -23.46 -30.22 -3.03
CA ASP A 135 -23.07 -29.41 -4.19
C ASP A 135 -22.60 -28.04 -3.68
N SER A 136 -21.33 -27.71 -3.93
CA SER A 136 -20.76 -26.41 -3.52
C SER A 136 -21.26 -25.23 -4.37
N THR A 137 -22.05 -25.46 -5.42
CA THR A 137 -22.67 -24.38 -6.19
C THR A 137 -23.97 -23.89 -5.56
N SER A 138 -24.44 -22.71 -5.97
CA SER A 138 -25.75 -22.19 -5.57
C SER A 138 -26.94 -23.03 -6.05
N ASN A 139 -26.74 -24.03 -6.91
CA ASN A 139 -27.81 -24.86 -7.46
C ASN A 139 -28.31 -25.92 -6.47
N SER A 140 -27.53 -26.23 -5.43
CA SER A 140 -27.92 -27.21 -4.39
C SER A 140 -28.30 -28.59 -4.97
N ASN A 141 -27.62 -29.03 -6.03
CA ASN A 141 -27.82 -30.34 -6.64
C ASN A 141 -27.21 -31.45 -5.77
N ASN A 142 -27.62 -31.54 -4.50
CA ASN A 142 -27.02 -32.46 -3.53
C ASN A 142 -27.30 -33.93 -3.90
N GLY A 143 -26.30 -34.79 -3.67
CA GLY A 143 -26.37 -36.23 -3.88
C GLY A 143 -26.74 -37.02 -2.63
N THR A 144 -27.42 -38.14 -2.81
CA THR A 144 -27.73 -39.12 -1.77
C THR A 144 -26.85 -40.35 -1.95
N ASN A 145 -26.02 -40.66 -0.95
CA ASN A 145 -25.16 -41.84 -0.98
C ASN A 145 -25.95 -43.14 -0.84
N THR A 146 -25.68 -44.11 -1.70
CA THR A 146 -26.09 -45.51 -1.49
C THR A 146 -24.86 -46.38 -1.31
N ALA A 147 -24.48 -46.54 -0.04
CA ALA A 147 -23.52 -47.52 0.47
C ALA A 147 -22.08 -47.46 -0.08
N SER A 148 -21.69 -46.45 -0.88
CA SER A 148 -20.28 -46.23 -1.17
C SER A 148 -19.52 -45.96 0.13
N THR A 149 -18.21 -46.21 0.15
CA THR A 149 -17.36 -45.98 1.32
C THR A 149 -16.37 -44.87 1.05
N ASP A 150 -15.88 -44.27 2.13
CA ASP A 150 -14.87 -43.24 2.05
C ASP A 150 -13.44 -43.82 1.98
N THR A 151 -12.53 -43.18 1.25
CA THR A 151 -11.09 -43.50 1.24
C THR A 151 -10.25 -42.29 0.83
N ALA A 152 -8.92 -42.36 0.98
CA ALA A 152 -8.02 -41.31 0.50
C ALA A 152 -8.17 -41.09 -1.02
N GLY A 153 -8.36 -39.82 -1.39
CA GLY A 153 -8.55 -39.32 -2.73
C GLY A 153 -7.28 -38.80 -3.39
N GLN A 154 -7.48 -38.13 -4.52
CA GLN A 154 -6.46 -37.31 -5.17
C GLN A 154 -6.39 -35.93 -4.52
N VAL A 155 -7.54 -35.37 -4.13
CA VAL A 155 -7.68 -34.21 -3.25
C VAL A 155 -8.38 -34.70 -1.99
N ASP A 156 -7.70 -34.63 -0.85
CA ASP A 156 -8.19 -35.12 0.45
C ASP A 156 -8.85 -36.53 0.41
N ARG A 157 -10.20 -36.60 0.45
CA ARG A 157 -10.99 -37.83 0.53
C ARG A 157 -11.87 -37.99 -0.70
N CYS A 158 -12.07 -39.25 -1.10
CA CYS A 158 -12.88 -39.61 -2.26
C CYS A 158 -13.86 -40.75 -1.94
N ARG A 159 -14.69 -41.11 -2.93
CA ARG A 159 -15.62 -42.25 -2.81
C ARG A 159 -15.08 -43.49 -3.47
N ASN A 160 -15.00 -44.57 -2.72
CA ASN A 160 -14.77 -45.91 -3.23
C ASN A 160 -16.10 -46.62 -3.50
N PHE A 161 -16.29 -47.02 -4.75
CA PHE A 161 -17.46 -47.72 -5.23
C PHE A 161 -17.15 -49.17 -5.57
N THR A 162 -18.15 -50.03 -5.33
CA THR A 162 -18.32 -51.34 -5.96
C THR A 162 -19.48 -51.29 -6.95
N ALA A 163 -19.63 -52.31 -7.79
CA ALA A 163 -20.58 -52.35 -8.90
C ALA A 163 -22.07 -52.06 -8.54
N THR A 164 -22.47 -52.19 -7.28
CA THR A 164 -23.86 -51.97 -6.81
C THR A 164 -24.04 -50.70 -5.98
N GLN A 165 -22.96 -49.98 -5.67
CA GLN A 165 -22.98 -48.76 -4.86
C GLN A 165 -23.05 -47.54 -5.77
N TYR A 166 -23.73 -46.48 -5.34
CA TYR A 166 -23.96 -45.33 -6.21
C TYR A 166 -24.33 -44.07 -5.43
N ILE A 167 -24.33 -42.94 -6.12
CA ILE A 167 -24.93 -41.68 -5.63
C ILE A 167 -26.04 -41.28 -6.59
N THR A 168 -27.18 -40.87 -6.05
CA THR A 168 -28.28 -40.28 -6.81
C THR A 168 -28.37 -38.81 -6.51
N VAL A 169 -28.38 -37.98 -7.55
CA VAL A 169 -28.67 -36.55 -7.48
C VAL A 169 -30.05 -36.34 -8.11
N ASN A 170 -30.91 -35.61 -7.42
CA ASN A 170 -32.27 -35.35 -7.90
C ASN A 170 -32.26 -34.61 -9.24
N ASP A 171 -33.34 -34.78 -10.00
CA ASP A 171 -33.49 -34.06 -11.26
C ASP A 171 -33.46 -32.54 -11.06
N SER A 172 -32.86 -31.85 -12.03
CA SER A 172 -32.65 -30.41 -12.05
C SER A 172 -32.37 -29.97 -13.48
N ASP A 173 -33.09 -28.94 -13.94
CA ASP A 173 -32.91 -28.32 -15.26
C ASP A 173 -31.48 -27.80 -15.45
N SER A 174 -30.78 -27.44 -14.36
CA SER A 174 -29.39 -26.97 -14.41
C SER A 174 -28.39 -28.04 -14.87
N LEU A 175 -28.78 -29.32 -14.82
CA LEU A 175 -27.99 -30.48 -15.22
C LEU A 175 -28.38 -31.01 -16.61
N SER A 176 -29.28 -30.31 -17.30
CA SER A 176 -29.77 -30.64 -18.64
C SER A 176 -29.17 -29.67 -19.67
N PHE A 177 -28.49 -30.21 -20.68
CA PHE A 177 -27.75 -29.39 -21.67
C PHE A 177 -28.43 -29.29 -23.03
N GLY A 178 -29.75 -29.39 -23.04
CA GLY A 178 -30.56 -29.13 -24.23
C GLY A 178 -32.05 -29.15 -23.91
N ASN A 179 -32.86 -28.78 -24.90
CA ASN A 179 -34.31 -28.60 -24.75
C ASN A 179 -35.12 -29.30 -25.86
N GLY A 180 -34.49 -30.21 -26.59
CA GLY A 180 -35.06 -30.89 -27.75
C GLY A 180 -34.94 -30.11 -29.06
N THR A 181 -34.50 -28.85 -29.02
CA THR A 181 -34.31 -27.97 -30.19
C THR A 181 -32.87 -27.49 -30.33
N THR A 182 -32.24 -27.12 -29.22
CA THR A 182 -30.85 -26.68 -29.16
C THR A 182 -30.09 -27.47 -28.11
N ASP A 183 -28.84 -27.79 -28.42
CA ASP A 183 -27.89 -28.28 -27.44
C ASP A 183 -27.06 -27.09 -26.94
N GLN A 184 -26.62 -27.18 -25.69
CA GLN A 184 -25.73 -26.21 -25.06
C GLN A 184 -24.34 -26.82 -24.89
N PRO A 185 -23.27 -26.01 -24.99
CA PRO A 185 -21.93 -26.47 -24.66
C PRO A 185 -21.84 -26.81 -23.16
N PHE A 186 -21.09 -27.86 -22.84
CA PHE A 186 -20.86 -28.26 -21.45
C PHE A 186 -19.56 -29.05 -21.28
N THR A 187 -19.12 -29.13 -20.03
CA THR A 187 -17.95 -29.88 -19.59
C THR A 187 -18.29 -30.69 -18.34
N ILE A 188 -17.87 -31.94 -18.31
CA ILE A 188 -17.88 -32.79 -17.12
C ILE A 188 -16.45 -33.21 -16.83
N ALA A 189 -15.97 -32.92 -15.64
CA ALA A 189 -14.63 -33.24 -15.18
C ALA A 189 -14.70 -34.01 -13.86
N PHE A 190 -13.85 -35.01 -13.68
CA PHE A 190 -13.70 -35.73 -12.41
C PHE A 190 -12.40 -36.52 -12.39
N SER A 191 -11.93 -36.84 -11.19
CA SER A 191 -10.82 -37.75 -10.95
C SER A 191 -11.32 -39.17 -10.75
N ILE A 192 -10.68 -40.13 -11.41
CA ILE A 192 -11.11 -41.55 -11.43
C ILE A 192 -9.93 -42.49 -11.26
N ASN A 193 -10.08 -43.49 -10.39
CA ASN A 193 -9.14 -44.61 -10.25
C ASN A 193 -9.89 -45.94 -10.35
N LEU A 194 -9.72 -46.63 -11.47
CA LEU A 194 -10.39 -47.90 -11.73
C LEU A 194 -9.80 -49.01 -10.85
N THR A 195 -10.64 -49.76 -10.14
CA THR A 195 -10.22 -50.99 -9.45
C THR A 195 -10.57 -52.24 -10.26
N SER A 196 -11.50 -52.11 -11.21
CA SER A 196 -11.82 -53.08 -12.25
C SER A 196 -12.10 -52.36 -13.58
N LEU A 197 -11.88 -53.05 -14.70
CA LEU A 197 -12.26 -52.57 -16.05
C LEU A 197 -13.70 -52.97 -16.44
N SER A 198 -14.44 -53.60 -15.51
CA SER A 198 -15.81 -54.07 -15.72
C SER A 198 -16.85 -53.08 -15.24
N GLY A 199 -18.00 -53.06 -15.91
CA GLY A 199 -19.12 -52.16 -15.58
C GLY A 199 -18.83 -50.73 -16.05
N TYR A 200 -19.75 -49.80 -15.83
CA TYR A 200 -19.61 -48.42 -16.31
C TYR A 200 -19.28 -47.45 -15.17
N PRO A 201 -18.01 -47.39 -14.68
CA PRO A 201 -17.53 -46.29 -13.85
C PRO A 201 -17.82 -44.95 -14.52
N GLY A 202 -18.48 -44.04 -13.82
CA GLY A 202 -18.77 -42.70 -14.33
C GLY A 202 -20.07 -42.10 -13.79
N ILE A 203 -20.55 -41.12 -14.53
CA ILE A 203 -21.70 -40.29 -14.21
C ILE A 203 -22.65 -40.18 -15.41
N SER A 204 -23.95 -40.18 -15.15
CA SER A 204 -24.98 -40.22 -16.19
C SER A 204 -26.23 -39.47 -15.78
N LYS A 205 -26.96 -38.91 -16.75
CA LYS A 205 -28.33 -38.42 -16.56
C LYS A 205 -29.28 -39.18 -17.46
N GLY A 206 -30.31 -39.76 -16.88
CA GLY A 206 -31.29 -40.55 -17.61
C GLY A 206 -31.96 -41.64 -16.81
N SER A 207 -32.86 -42.37 -17.45
CA SER A 207 -33.55 -43.55 -16.94
C SER A 207 -33.35 -44.74 -17.88
N SER A 208 -32.99 -45.90 -17.32
CA SER A 208 -32.73 -47.13 -18.06
C SER A 208 -33.94 -47.62 -18.86
N GLY A 209 -35.15 -47.33 -18.40
CA GLY A 209 -36.42 -47.60 -19.09
C GLY A 209 -37.07 -46.36 -19.71
N GLY A 210 -36.37 -45.22 -19.77
CA GLY A 210 -36.95 -43.94 -20.16
C GLY A 210 -35.98 -43.01 -20.88
N ASP A 211 -36.21 -41.71 -20.74
CA ASP A 211 -35.40 -40.67 -21.37
C ASP A 211 -33.95 -40.72 -20.84
N VAL A 212 -32.99 -40.51 -21.74
CA VAL A 212 -31.56 -40.43 -21.43
C VAL A 212 -31.01 -39.17 -22.06
N GLU A 213 -30.07 -38.51 -21.39
CA GLU A 213 -29.47 -37.27 -21.88
C GLU A 213 -27.98 -37.40 -22.14
N TRP A 214 -27.20 -37.80 -21.14
CA TRP A 214 -25.74 -37.83 -21.28
C TRP A 214 -25.11 -38.86 -20.35
N LEU A 215 -23.92 -39.32 -20.73
CA LEU A 215 -23.11 -40.29 -20.00
C LEU A 215 -21.64 -39.99 -20.25
N VAL A 216 -20.86 -39.91 -19.17
CA VAL A 216 -19.40 -39.76 -19.19
C VAL A 216 -18.81 -40.80 -18.25
N GLY A 217 -17.84 -41.58 -18.72
CA GLY A 217 -17.26 -42.65 -17.93
C GLY A 217 -16.34 -43.57 -18.72
N THR A 218 -16.25 -44.82 -18.31
CA THR A 218 -15.46 -45.86 -19.00
C THR A 218 -16.34 -47.01 -19.46
N ASP A 219 -16.03 -47.55 -20.64
CA ASP A 219 -16.80 -48.62 -21.28
C ASP A 219 -16.82 -49.91 -20.44
N ALA A 220 -17.97 -50.58 -20.42
CA ALA A 220 -18.28 -51.71 -19.53
C ALA A 220 -17.37 -52.92 -19.58
N THR A 221 -16.63 -53.07 -20.67
CA THR A 221 -15.81 -54.27 -20.91
C THR A 221 -14.36 -53.95 -21.15
N THR A 222 -14.08 -52.73 -21.61
CA THR A 222 -12.74 -52.33 -22.04
C THR A 222 -12.09 -51.31 -21.12
N GLY A 223 -12.83 -50.64 -20.23
CA GLY A 223 -12.28 -49.55 -19.40
C GLY A 223 -11.82 -48.35 -20.21
N LYS A 224 -12.28 -48.21 -21.46
CA LYS A 224 -11.95 -47.09 -22.36
C LYS A 224 -12.80 -45.87 -22.00
N PRO A 225 -12.20 -44.68 -21.79
CA PRO A 225 -12.94 -43.45 -21.59
C PRO A 225 -13.91 -43.16 -22.74
N PHE A 226 -15.12 -42.72 -22.42
CA PHE A 226 -16.10 -42.32 -23.42
C PHE A 226 -17.04 -41.24 -22.92
N MET A 227 -17.69 -40.58 -23.88
CA MET A 227 -18.81 -39.68 -23.64
C MET A 227 -19.87 -39.93 -24.71
N SER A 228 -21.13 -39.91 -24.30
CA SER A 228 -22.29 -40.03 -25.17
C SER A 228 -23.36 -39.01 -24.79
N ILE A 229 -24.01 -38.43 -25.80
CA ILE A 229 -25.15 -37.52 -25.66
C ILE A 229 -26.30 -38.09 -26.47
N TYR A 230 -27.46 -38.23 -25.84
CA TYR A 230 -28.60 -38.98 -26.36
C TYR A 230 -29.72 -38.05 -26.80
N SER A 231 -30.46 -38.47 -27.81
CA SER A 231 -31.75 -37.88 -28.19
C SER A 231 -32.88 -38.56 -27.42
N LYS A 232 -34.00 -37.84 -27.22
CA LYS A 232 -35.20 -38.37 -26.54
C LYS A 232 -35.96 -39.36 -27.40
N THR A 233 -35.45 -40.58 -27.55
CA THR A 233 -36.18 -41.70 -28.15
C THR A 233 -35.48 -43.01 -27.82
N GLY A 234 -36.18 -44.02 -27.29
CA GLY A 234 -35.69 -45.41 -27.37
C GLY A 234 -35.24 -46.11 -26.08
N GLY A 235 -35.16 -45.42 -24.94
CA GLY A 235 -34.86 -46.05 -23.64
C GLY A 235 -33.40 -46.50 -23.47
N GLY A 236 -32.70 -46.00 -22.45
CA GLY A 236 -31.33 -46.45 -22.16
C GLY A 236 -30.37 -46.32 -23.35
N PHE A 237 -29.48 -47.31 -23.51
CA PHE A 237 -28.44 -47.34 -24.56
C PHE A 237 -28.96 -47.52 -26.00
N ALA A 238 -30.22 -47.96 -26.17
CA ALA A 238 -30.83 -48.10 -27.49
C ALA A 238 -31.17 -46.74 -28.12
N SER A 239 -31.21 -45.69 -27.31
CA SER A 239 -31.53 -44.34 -27.78
C SER A 239 -30.50 -43.82 -28.79
N PRO A 240 -30.93 -43.05 -29.82
CA PRO A 240 -30.00 -42.44 -30.75
C PRO A 240 -29.04 -41.49 -30.01
N ARG A 241 -27.76 -41.51 -30.38
CA ARG A 241 -26.72 -40.73 -29.71
C ARG A 241 -25.62 -40.31 -30.66
N ILE A 242 -24.99 -39.20 -30.32
CA ILE A 242 -23.61 -38.92 -30.71
C ILE A 242 -22.69 -39.31 -29.55
N GLY A 243 -21.50 -39.82 -29.85
CA GLY A 243 -20.56 -40.20 -28.80
C GLY A 243 -19.16 -40.42 -29.32
N ARG A 244 -18.20 -40.38 -28.40
CA ARG A 244 -16.78 -40.63 -28.68
C ARG A 244 -16.23 -41.64 -27.68
N LEU A 245 -15.46 -42.59 -28.18
CA LEU A 245 -14.83 -43.65 -27.40
C LEU A 245 -13.31 -43.60 -27.61
N ALA A 246 -12.55 -43.64 -26.51
CA ALA A 246 -11.10 -43.66 -26.54
C ALA A 246 -10.54 -44.87 -27.27
N SER A 247 -9.33 -44.72 -27.82
CA SER A 247 -8.64 -45.83 -28.48
C SER A 247 -8.09 -46.85 -27.46
N ASN A 248 -7.62 -46.37 -26.30
CA ASN A 248 -6.95 -47.15 -25.27
C ASN A 248 -7.74 -47.13 -23.95
N ALA A 249 -7.59 -48.22 -23.18
CA ALA A 249 -8.13 -48.34 -21.83
C ALA A 249 -7.31 -47.54 -20.82
N LEU A 250 -7.92 -47.13 -19.72
CA LEU A 250 -7.18 -46.68 -18.54
C LEU A 250 -6.59 -47.88 -17.79
N SER A 251 -5.48 -47.66 -17.09
CA SER A 251 -4.91 -48.65 -16.17
C SER A 251 -5.69 -48.67 -14.85
N THR A 252 -5.75 -49.82 -14.20
CA THR A 252 -6.30 -49.92 -12.84
C THR A 252 -5.30 -49.43 -11.79
N GLY A 253 -5.79 -48.97 -10.64
CA GLY A 253 -4.98 -48.56 -9.50
C GLY A 253 -4.36 -47.16 -9.61
N VAL A 254 -4.58 -46.44 -10.70
CA VAL A 254 -4.02 -45.10 -10.97
C VAL A 254 -5.14 -44.07 -11.02
N PHE A 255 -4.95 -42.92 -10.36
CA PHE A 255 -5.84 -41.77 -10.52
C PHE A 255 -5.55 -41.05 -11.84
N TYR A 256 -6.60 -40.83 -12.61
CA TYR A 256 -6.59 -40.02 -13.82
C TYR A 256 -7.55 -38.84 -13.65
N ARG A 257 -7.16 -37.65 -14.11
CA ARG A 257 -8.08 -36.53 -14.28
C ARG A 257 -8.77 -36.67 -15.63
N MET A 258 -10.04 -37.08 -15.63
CA MET A 258 -10.84 -37.21 -16.84
C MET A 258 -11.68 -35.96 -17.06
N VAL A 259 -11.58 -35.38 -18.27
CA VAL A 259 -12.43 -34.26 -18.67
C VAL A 259 -13.07 -34.57 -20.02
N ALA A 260 -14.38 -34.42 -20.11
CA ALA A 260 -15.12 -34.56 -21.36
C ALA A 260 -15.87 -33.26 -21.66
N THR A 261 -15.69 -32.74 -22.87
CA THR A 261 -16.27 -31.45 -23.29
C THR A 261 -17.14 -31.65 -24.53
N TYR A 262 -18.17 -30.82 -24.65
CA TYR A 262 -19.01 -30.73 -25.83
C TYR A 262 -19.27 -29.27 -26.20
N ASP A 263 -19.20 -28.95 -27.50
CA ASP A 263 -19.35 -27.59 -28.04
C ASP A 263 -20.81 -27.19 -28.38
N GLY A 264 -21.77 -28.10 -28.23
CA GLY A 264 -23.18 -27.84 -28.58
C GLY A 264 -23.50 -28.01 -30.08
N SER A 265 -22.57 -28.52 -30.89
CA SER A 265 -22.68 -28.57 -32.36
C SER A 265 -23.67 -29.60 -32.92
N ALA A 266 -24.19 -30.51 -32.08
CA ALA A 266 -24.99 -31.67 -32.46
C ALA A 266 -24.29 -32.68 -33.38
N VAL A 267 -22.96 -32.66 -33.41
CA VAL A 267 -22.13 -33.66 -34.09
C VAL A 267 -21.09 -34.24 -33.15
N ASP A 268 -20.70 -35.49 -33.36
CA ASP A 268 -19.77 -36.21 -32.48
C ASP A 268 -18.34 -35.65 -32.50
N THR A 269 -17.96 -34.94 -33.57
CA THR A 269 -16.68 -34.21 -33.63
C THR A 269 -16.62 -33.04 -32.64
N GLY A 270 -17.77 -32.56 -32.17
CA GLY A 270 -17.86 -31.56 -31.11
C GLY A 270 -17.57 -32.10 -29.71
N ILE A 271 -17.54 -33.43 -29.54
CA ILE A 271 -17.18 -34.11 -28.30
C ILE A 271 -15.67 -34.35 -28.28
N LYS A 272 -15.03 -33.97 -27.18
CA LYS A 272 -13.61 -34.22 -26.90
C LYS A 272 -13.43 -34.82 -25.52
N ILE A 273 -12.42 -35.67 -25.37
CA ILE A 273 -12.06 -36.33 -24.11
C ILE A 273 -10.59 -36.07 -23.84
N PHE A 274 -10.28 -35.77 -22.59
CA PHE A 274 -8.95 -35.45 -22.11
C PHE A 274 -8.64 -36.31 -20.89
N ILE A 275 -7.39 -36.76 -20.80
CA ILE A 275 -6.84 -37.48 -19.64
C ILE A 275 -5.58 -36.73 -19.23
N ASP A 276 -5.50 -36.38 -17.94
CA ASP A 276 -4.36 -35.70 -17.31
C ASP A 276 -3.91 -34.43 -18.06
N GLY A 277 -4.89 -33.64 -18.52
CA GLY A 277 -4.63 -32.38 -19.22
C GLY A 277 -4.36 -32.51 -20.73
N ALA A 278 -4.35 -33.71 -21.31
CA ALA A 278 -4.08 -33.96 -22.72
C ALA A 278 -5.30 -34.52 -23.47
N GLU A 279 -5.58 -34.01 -24.68
CA GLU A 279 -6.63 -34.55 -25.55
C GLU A 279 -6.23 -35.95 -26.02
N ILE A 280 -7.13 -36.93 -25.87
CA ILE A 280 -6.87 -38.31 -26.27
C ILE A 280 -7.52 -38.65 -27.61
N THR A 281 -6.92 -39.58 -28.35
CA THR A 281 -7.50 -40.07 -29.61
C THR A 281 -8.75 -40.90 -29.38
N THR A 282 -9.86 -40.48 -29.99
CA THR A 282 -11.16 -41.13 -29.88
C THR A 282 -11.78 -41.41 -31.25
N ALA A 283 -12.57 -42.47 -31.35
CA ALA A 283 -13.39 -42.82 -32.51
C ALA A 283 -14.87 -42.52 -32.26
N SER A 284 -15.66 -42.46 -33.33
CA SER A 284 -17.12 -42.30 -33.23
C SER A 284 -17.76 -43.50 -32.50
N ASN A 285 -18.70 -43.21 -31.62
CA ASN A 285 -19.53 -44.18 -30.90
C ASN A 285 -21.03 -43.84 -31.06
N ASN A 286 -21.40 -43.40 -32.25
CA ASN A 286 -22.76 -42.99 -32.57
C ASN A 286 -23.70 -44.20 -32.66
N ASN A 287 -24.98 -43.95 -32.41
CA ASN A 287 -26.04 -44.92 -32.62
C ASN A 287 -27.26 -44.20 -33.18
N GLY A 288 -27.85 -44.74 -34.25
CA GLY A 288 -29.01 -44.12 -34.90
C GLY A 288 -28.77 -42.70 -35.40
N ILE A 289 -29.86 -41.98 -35.65
CA ILE A 289 -29.86 -40.58 -36.09
C ILE A 289 -30.04 -39.69 -34.86
N TYR A 290 -29.01 -38.93 -34.51
CA TYR A 290 -29.07 -37.95 -33.44
C TYR A 290 -29.78 -36.68 -33.92
N ASN A 291 -30.69 -36.15 -33.10
CA ASN A 291 -31.36 -34.89 -33.34
C ASN A 291 -30.83 -33.82 -32.37
N LYS A 292 -31.25 -33.89 -31.11
CA LYS A 292 -30.89 -32.98 -30.00
C LYS A 292 -31.14 -33.67 -28.66
N THR A 293 -30.36 -33.31 -27.65
CA THR A 293 -30.65 -33.70 -26.27
C THR A 293 -31.86 -32.90 -25.74
N ASN A 294 -32.54 -33.46 -24.77
CA ASN A 294 -33.77 -32.89 -24.20
C ASN A 294 -33.57 -32.63 -22.72
N ASN A 295 -34.35 -31.71 -22.16
CA ASN A 295 -34.48 -31.59 -20.72
C ASN A 295 -35.51 -32.62 -20.24
N SER A 296 -35.03 -33.70 -19.62
CA SER A 296 -35.84 -34.79 -19.10
C SER A 296 -35.96 -34.71 -17.59
N ALA A 297 -37.09 -35.18 -17.06
CA ALA A 297 -37.33 -35.25 -15.62
C ALA A 297 -36.61 -36.46 -14.99
N THR A 298 -35.31 -36.59 -15.20
CA THR A 298 -34.51 -37.75 -14.77
C THR A 298 -33.32 -37.36 -13.92
N SER A 299 -33.03 -38.19 -12.93
CA SER A 299 -31.92 -38.00 -12.00
C SER A 299 -30.55 -38.12 -12.67
N VAL A 300 -29.56 -37.50 -12.02
CA VAL A 300 -28.16 -37.81 -12.26
C VAL A 300 -27.74 -38.97 -11.35
N TYR A 301 -26.99 -39.91 -11.90
CA TYR A 301 -26.48 -41.08 -11.20
C TYR A 301 -24.99 -41.19 -11.38
N ILE A 302 -24.31 -41.45 -10.27
CA ILE A 302 -22.87 -41.73 -10.21
C ILE A 302 -22.73 -43.21 -9.86
N ASN A 303 -21.99 -43.94 -10.68
CA ASN A 303 -21.84 -45.39 -10.62
C ASN A 303 -23.14 -46.20 -10.71
N ARG A 304 -24.21 -45.64 -11.30
CA ARG A 304 -25.44 -46.37 -11.59
C ARG A 304 -26.07 -45.88 -12.87
N ILE A 305 -25.55 -46.33 -13.99
CA ILE A 305 -25.94 -45.79 -15.30
C ILE A 305 -27.45 -45.80 -15.50
N PHE A 306 -28.01 -44.60 -15.65
CA PHE A 306 -29.44 -44.34 -15.84
C PHE A 306 -30.34 -45.04 -14.79
N GLY A 307 -29.85 -45.26 -13.58
CA GLY A 307 -30.62 -45.93 -12.52
C GLY A 307 -30.78 -47.46 -12.68
N ALA A 308 -30.11 -48.11 -13.64
CA ALA A 308 -30.11 -49.58 -13.76
C ALA A 308 -29.42 -50.23 -12.54
N SER A 309 -29.94 -51.35 -12.03
CA SER A 309 -29.45 -51.98 -10.79
C SER A 309 -28.06 -52.59 -10.87
N ASP A 310 -27.57 -52.96 -12.06
CA ASP A 310 -26.42 -53.88 -12.21
C ASP A 310 -25.34 -53.39 -13.20
N ASN A 311 -25.27 -52.08 -13.47
CA ASN A 311 -24.37 -51.51 -14.48
C ASN A 311 -23.22 -50.66 -13.90
N GLY A 312 -23.11 -50.55 -12.58
CA GLY A 312 -21.98 -49.85 -11.95
C GLY A 312 -20.67 -50.59 -12.13
N GLY A 313 -19.57 -49.86 -12.07
CA GLY A 313 -18.22 -50.40 -11.97
C GLY A 313 -17.65 -50.33 -10.55
N SER A 314 -16.39 -50.72 -10.43
CA SER A 314 -15.62 -50.60 -9.19
C SER A 314 -14.47 -49.62 -9.40
N PHE A 315 -14.48 -48.51 -8.66
CA PHE A 315 -13.53 -47.42 -8.83
C PHE A 315 -13.55 -46.46 -7.64
N LYS A 316 -12.52 -45.60 -7.55
CA LYS A 316 -12.53 -44.41 -6.71
C LYS A 316 -12.87 -43.18 -7.53
N TRP A 317 -13.66 -42.26 -6.96
CA TRP A 317 -14.14 -41.07 -7.65
C TRP A 317 -14.01 -39.83 -6.77
N ASP A 318 -13.51 -38.76 -7.37
CA ASP A 318 -13.07 -37.56 -6.66
C ASP A 318 -13.22 -36.29 -7.53
N GLU A 319 -13.30 -35.11 -6.91
CA GLU A 319 -13.21 -33.79 -7.57
C GLU A 319 -14.14 -33.59 -8.78
N ALA A 320 -15.44 -33.86 -8.64
CA ALA A 320 -16.35 -33.85 -9.78
C ALA A 320 -16.99 -32.47 -10.05
N PHE A 321 -16.84 -31.98 -11.28
CA PHE A 321 -17.41 -30.72 -11.76
C PHE A 321 -18.31 -30.93 -12.97
N ILE A 322 -19.47 -30.26 -12.98
CA ILE A 322 -20.38 -30.17 -14.12
C ILE A 322 -20.53 -28.68 -14.47
N CYS A 323 -20.15 -28.29 -15.68
CA CYS A 323 -20.17 -26.89 -16.12
C CYS A 323 -20.94 -26.71 -17.44
N GLN A 324 -21.80 -25.69 -17.52
CA GLN A 324 -22.48 -25.29 -18.76
C GLN A 324 -21.58 -24.35 -19.59
N GLU A 325 -20.40 -24.83 -19.92
CA GLU A 325 -19.47 -24.20 -20.86
C GLU A 325 -18.53 -25.27 -21.43
N GLN A 326 -18.04 -25.04 -22.65
CA GLN A 326 -16.94 -25.84 -23.19
C GLN A 326 -15.62 -25.29 -22.65
N TRP A 327 -14.89 -26.08 -21.87
CA TRP A 327 -13.55 -25.68 -21.43
C TRP A 327 -12.54 -25.70 -22.58
N SER A 328 -11.66 -24.70 -22.57
CA SER A 328 -10.50 -24.67 -23.46
C SER A 328 -9.44 -25.67 -23.00
N LEU A 329 -8.54 -26.08 -23.91
CA LEU A 329 -7.41 -26.95 -23.57
C LEU A 329 -6.55 -26.35 -22.44
N ASP A 330 -6.33 -25.03 -22.44
CA ASP A 330 -5.56 -24.35 -21.41
C ASP A 330 -6.25 -24.45 -20.04
N ARG A 331 -7.58 -24.27 -19.99
CA ARG A 331 -8.36 -24.45 -18.76
C ARG A 331 -8.25 -25.89 -18.23
N ILE A 332 -8.30 -26.87 -19.12
CA ILE A 332 -8.19 -28.30 -18.78
C ILE A 332 -6.80 -28.64 -18.23
N LYS A 333 -5.72 -28.08 -18.81
CA LYS A 333 -4.36 -28.22 -18.29
C LYS A 333 -4.22 -27.62 -16.89
N ALA A 334 -4.76 -26.42 -16.68
CA ALA A 334 -4.73 -25.73 -15.39
C ALA A 334 -5.52 -26.52 -14.32
N ASP A 335 -6.71 -27.02 -14.65
CA ASP A 335 -7.52 -27.89 -13.77
C ASP A 335 -6.78 -29.16 -13.38
N ASN A 336 -6.10 -29.83 -14.34
CA ASN A 336 -5.29 -31.00 -14.03
C ASN A 336 -4.13 -30.67 -13.06
N GLN A 337 -3.40 -29.58 -13.30
CA GLN A 337 -2.28 -29.20 -12.43
C GLN A 337 -2.74 -28.76 -11.04
N SER A 338 -3.91 -28.14 -10.97
CA SER A 338 -4.59 -27.81 -9.72
C SER A 338 -4.81 -29.06 -8.87
N VAL A 339 -5.43 -30.10 -9.43
CA VAL A 339 -5.76 -31.34 -8.72
C VAL A 339 -4.52 -32.19 -8.41
N VAL A 340 -3.48 -32.19 -9.26
CA VAL A 340 -2.22 -32.91 -9.02
C VAL A 340 -1.32 -32.19 -8.00
N GLY A 341 -1.48 -30.88 -7.83
CA GLY A 341 -0.76 -30.06 -6.83
C GLY A 341 0.70 -29.72 -7.16
N SER A 342 1.28 -30.25 -8.24
CA SER A 342 2.72 -30.14 -8.50
C SER A 342 3.23 -28.76 -8.95
N TRP A 343 2.32 -27.87 -9.36
CA TRP A 343 2.67 -26.52 -9.86
C TRP A 343 2.78 -25.45 -8.78
N LEU A 344 2.50 -25.76 -7.51
CA LEU A 344 2.37 -24.78 -6.44
C LEU A 344 3.51 -24.90 -5.43
N SER A 345 3.99 -23.75 -4.92
CA SER A 345 4.97 -23.71 -3.83
C SER A 345 4.70 -22.58 -2.85
N PHE A 346 5.04 -22.81 -1.58
CA PHE A 346 5.00 -21.79 -0.53
C PHE A 346 6.36 -21.11 -0.35
N GLY A 347 6.34 -19.79 -0.26
CA GLY A 347 7.48 -19.00 0.18
C GLY A 347 7.65 -19.02 1.70
N SER A 348 8.71 -18.37 2.18
CA SER A 348 8.94 -18.18 3.61
C SER A 348 7.82 -17.37 4.26
N GLN A 349 7.49 -17.70 5.51
CA GLN A 349 6.62 -16.87 6.33
C GLN A 349 7.25 -15.49 6.50
N VAL A 350 6.42 -14.46 6.29
CA VAL A 350 6.71 -13.07 6.65
C VAL A 350 5.78 -12.72 7.79
N SER A 351 6.32 -12.10 8.84
CA SER A 351 5.52 -11.55 9.93
C SER A 351 5.24 -10.07 9.70
N GLU A 352 4.05 -9.61 10.06
CA GLU A 352 3.75 -8.20 10.17
C GLU A 352 4.67 -7.62 11.24
N VAL A 353 5.54 -6.69 10.86
CA VAL A 353 6.31 -5.92 11.84
C VAL A 353 5.35 -4.87 12.42
N ASN A 354 4.53 -5.32 13.36
CA ASN A 354 3.81 -4.41 14.25
C ASN A 354 4.83 -3.83 15.21
N ILE A 355 5.42 -2.69 14.83
CA ILE A 355 6.08 -1.81 15.79
C ILE A 355 4.96 -1.22 16.64
N SER A 356 4.52 -1.95 17.65
CA SER A 356 3.72 -1.42 18.74
C SER A 356 4.70 -0.92 19.80
N PRO A 357 5.15 0.35 19.78
CA PRO A 357 5.79 0.88 20.97
C PRO A 357 4.74 0.79 22.08
N SER A 358 5.02 -0.01 23.11
CA SER A 358 4.33 0.11 24.40
C SER A 358 4.31 1.60 24.78
N ALA A 359 3.17 2.14 25.22
CA ALA A 359 3.00 3.55 25.60
C ALA A 359 4.32 4.17 26.11
N ALA A 360 5.02 4.85 25.21
CA ALA A 360 6.38 5.29 25.45
C ALA A 360 6.33 6.79 25.69
N THR A 361 6.70 7.21 26.89
CA THR A 361 6.96 8.62 27.17
C THR A 361 8.27 8.99 26.47
N PHE A 362 8.17 9.72 25.37
CA PHE A 362 9.36 10.26 24.69
C PHE A 362 9.68 11.64 25.28
N ASN A 363 10.79 11.73 26.00
CA ASN A 363 11.30 12.98 26.55
C ASN A 363 12.39 13.52 25.61
N PHE A 364 12.14 14.67 24.98
CA PHE A 364 13.10 15.32 24.08
C PHE A 364 13.84 16.44 24.79
N THR A 365 15.14 16.26 25.04
CA THR A 365 16.03 17.29 25.59
C THR A 365 17.05 17.72 24.52
N GLY A 366 16.62 18.57 23.56
CA GLY A 366 17.53 19.10 22.52
C GLY A 366 16.85 19.49 21.21
N LYS A 367 17.68 19.86 20.20
CA LYS A 367 17.24 20.20 18.83
C LYS A 367 16.98 18.90 18.06
N ILE A 368 15.73 18.63 17.67
CA ILE A 368 15.33 17.38 17.01
C ILE A 368 15.75 17.41 15.52
N PRO A 369 16.30 16.31 14.95
CA PRO A 369 16.57 16.21 13.51
C PRO A 369 15.28 16.09 12.68
N SER A 370 15.30 16.62 11.46
CA SER A 370 14.19 16.53 10.51
C SER A 370 13.85 15.08 10.17
N LEU A 371 12.61 14.67 10.42
CA LEU A 371 12.08 13.36 10.03
C LEU A 371 11.54 13.44 8.60
N SER A 372 12.07 12.62 7.70
CA SER A 372 11.54 12.44 6.33
C SER A 372 10.97 11.03 6.22
N VAL A 373 9.68 10.92 5.94
CA VAL A 373 9.01 9.63 5.70
C VAL A 373 8.62 9.60 4.23
N VAL A 374 9.07 8.57 3.50
CA VAL A 374 8.67 8.33 2.10
C VAL A 374 7.48 7.37 2.10
N PRO A 375 6.33 7.72 1.50
CA PRO A 375 5.16 6.83 1.42
C PRO A 375 5.44 5.53 0.65
N PRO A 376 4.69 4.42 0.88
CA PRO A 376 3.49 4.28 1.70
C PRO A 376 3.71 3.27 2.85
N ILE A 377 3.87 3.75 4.08
CA ILE A 377 3.75 2.92 5.28
C ILE A 377 2.72 3.61 6.17
N ILE A 378 1.61 2.92 6.46
CA ILE A 378 0.66 3.35 7.49
C ILE A 378 1.27 2.93 8.82
N VAL A 379 1.80 3.88 9.58
CA VAL A 379 2.19 3.64 10.98
C VAL A 379 1.02 4.04 11.87
N ALA A 380 0.32 3.06 12.43
CA ALA A 380 -0.68 3.31 13.49
C ALA A 380 0.06 3.60 14.81
N ILE A 381 0.10 4.86 15.23
CA ILE A 381 0.71 5.25 16.51
C ILE A 381 -0.41 5.32 17.57
N PRO A 382 -0.42 4.47 18.62
CA PRO A 382 -1.39 4.59 19.72
C PRO A 382 -1.08 5.79 20.62
N SER A 383 -2.02 6.17 21.50
CA SER A 383 -1.91 7.22 22.54
C SER A 383 -0.49 7.46 23.07
N VAL A 384 0.22 8.43 22.50
CA VAL A 384 1.57 8.86 22.95
C VAL A 384 1.43 10.15 23.74
N VAL A 385 2.17 10.27 24.85
CA VAL A 385 2.39 11.56 25.52
C VAL A 385 3.75 12.08 25.08
N PHE A 386 3.77 13.22 24.39
CA PHE A 386 4.99 13.92 24.03
C PHE A 386 5.25 15.05 25.03
N ASN A 387 6.36 14.99 25.76
CA ASN A 387 6.79 16.07 26.66
C ASN A 387 7.87 16.91 25.96
N PHE A 388 7.57 18.18 25.71
CA PHE A 388 8.52 19.14 25.14
C PHE A 388 9.01 20.08 26.23
N SER A 389 10.32 20.13 26.42
CA SER A 389 10.94 20.99 27.42
C SER A 389 11.58 22.25 26.85
N ARG A 390 11.47 22.57 25.54
CA ARG A 390 12.13 23.80 25.01
C ARG A 390 11.69 24.34 23.64
N TYR A 391 11.33 23.49 22.67
CA TYR A 391 10.98 23.93 21.31
C TYR A 391 9.86 23.06 20.72
N ALA A 392 8.87 23.69 20.08
CA ALA A 392 7.83 22.99 19.33
C ALA A 392 8.36 22.48 17.97
N PRO A 393 7.91 21.32 17.47
CA PRO A 393 8.25 20.87 16.13
C PRO A 393 7.58 21.76 15.07
N GLY A 394 8.35 22.19 14.07
CA GLY A 394 7.79 22.81 12.86
C GLY A 394 7.28 21.73 11.90
N VAL A 395 5.97 21.63 11.74
CA VAL A 395 5.34 20.72 10.77
C VAL A 395 5.00 21.52 9.51
N ARG A 396 5.54 21.14 8.35
CA ARG A 396 5.12 21.65 7.04
C ARG A 396 4.61 20.49 6.20
N THR A 397 3.39 20.60 5.68
CA THR A 397 2.84 19.67 4.69
C THR A 397 2.29 20.48 3.51
N SER A 398 2.45 19.97 2.29
CA SER A 398 1.95 20.64 1.07
C SER A 398 0.62 20.09 0.57
N ASP A 399 0.02 19.06 1.18
CA ASP A 399 -1.21 18.45 0.67
C ASP A 399 -2.19 18.04 1.77
N THR A 400 -3.48 18.12 1.41
CA THR A 400 -4.66 17.89 2.23
C THR A 400 -4.72 16.48 2.81
N GLY A 401 -4.55 16.37 4.13
CA GLY A 401 -5.01 15.22 4.92
C GLY A 401 -3.92 14.25 5.35
N ILE A 402 -3.23 14.57 6.44
CA ILE A 402 -2.56 13.59 7.31
C ILE A 402 -3.19 13.72 8.69
N GLY A 403 -3.84 12.65 9.17
CA GLY A 403 -4.34 12.57 10.54
C GLY A 403 -3.18 12.42 11.51
N ILE A 404 -3.04 13.34 12.46
CA ILE A 404 -2.12 13.18 13.60
C ILE A 404 -2.70 12.05 14.46
N PRO A 405 -1.92 11.01 14.81
CA PRO A 405 -2.40 9.95 15.70
C PRO A 405 -2.85 10.51 17.05
N LYS A 406 -3.77 9.79 17.70
CA LYS A 406 -4.28 10.07 19.05
C LYS A 406 -3.09 10.27 20.00
N ALA A 407 -2.76 11.49 20.39
CA ALA A 407 -1.60 11.80 21.24
C ALA A 407 -1.87 13.02 22.11
N ASP A 408 -1.41 12.98 23.36
CA ASP A 408 -1.43 14.12 24.27
C ASP A 408 -0.09 14.86 24.15
N PHE A 409 -0.14 16.18 24.05
CA PHE A 409 1.04 17.04 23.97
C PHE A 409 1.14 17.85 25.26
N ASN A 410 2.19 17.63 26.03
CA ASN A 410 2.48 18.38 27.26
C ASN A 410 3.72 19.26 27.02
N PHE A 411 3.57 20.55 27.26
CA PHE A 411 4.66 21.53 27.13
C PHE A 411 4.99 22.01 28.53
N THR A 412 6.12 21.58 29.08
CA THR A 412 6.47 21.83 30.50
C THR A 412 7.32 23.10 30.69
N GLU A 413 7.63 23.83 29.62
CA GLU A 413 8.39 25.10 29.60
C GLU A 413 7.79 26.07 28.53
N GLU A 414 8.22 27.35 28.51
CA GLU A 414 7.74 28.38 27.56
C GLU A 414 7.71 27.88 26.10
N ILE A 415 6.55 27.95 25.46
CA ILE A 415 6.40 27.68 24.03
C ILE A 415 6.85 28.93 23.26
N PRO A 416 7.87 28.86 22.39
CA PRO A 416 8.19 29.97 21.51
C PRO A 416 7.13 30.08 20.40
N THR A 417 6.60 31.30 20.27
CA THR A 417 5.64 31.87 19.30
C THR A 417 5.21 30.98 18.11
N VAL A 418 3.90 30.75 17.98
CA VAL A 418 3.29 30.16 16.77
C VAL A 418 2.92 31.27 15.78
N GLY A 419 3.66 31.38 14.68
CA GLY A 419 3.33 32.29 13.57
C GLY A 419 2.37 31.63 12.58
N ILE A 420 1.24 32.27 12.29
CA ILE A 420 0.29 31.87 11.23
C ILE A 420 0.27 32.95 10.14
N THR A 421 0.26 32.54 8.88
CA THR A 421 0.01 33.42 7.72
C THR A 421 -1.38 33.14 7.14
N LEU A 422 -1.98 34.13 6.48
CA LEU A 422 -3.40 34.17 6.11
C LEU A 422 -3.92 32.91 5.35
N ASN A 423 -5.20 32.59 5.61
CA ASN A 423 -6.04 31.50 5.06
C ASN A 423 -5.86 30.09 5.66
N GLN A 424 -5.39 29.96 6.89
CA GLN A 424 -5.44 28.70 7.62
C GLN A 424 -6.31 28.80 8.88
N TYR A 425 -7.27 27.88 9.02
CA TYR A 425 -7.94 27.62 10.28
C TYR A 425 -7.03 26.76 11.15
N ILE A 426 -6.82 27.15 12.41
CA ILE A 426 -6.42 26.17 13.44
C ILE A 426 -7.71 25.45 13.85
N THR A 427 -7.96 24.29 13.27
CA THR A 427 -9.00 23.39 13.78
C THR A 427 -8.36 22.50 14.85
N ILE A 428 -8.70 22.72 16.12
CA ILE A 428 -8.45 21.71 17.16
C ILE A 428 -9.41 20.55 16.85
N PRO A 429 -8.94 19.36 16.47
CA PRO A 429 -9.83 18.25 16.16
C PRO A 429 -10.49 17.83 17.46
N GLN A 430 -11.77 18.10 17.61
CA GLN A 430 -12.53 17.63 18.76
C GLN A 430 -12.86 16.14 18.57
N VAL A 431 -11.86 15.25 18.67
CA VAL A 431 -12.09 13.85 19.04
C VAL A 431 -10.84 13.25 19.74
N GLY A 432 -10.78 13.33 21.07
CA GLY A 432 -10.15 12.29 21.90
C GLY A 432 -8.69 12.43 22.38
N GLY A 433 -8.07 13.61 22.28
CA GLY A 433 -6.78 13.94 22.95
C GLY A 433 -6.87 15.29 23.68
N ASN A 434 -6.11 15.46 24.77
CA ASN A 434 -6.07 16.70 25.55
C ASN A 434 -4.84 17.55 25.15
N PHE A 435 -5.03 18.86 24.97
CA PHE A 435 -3.95 19.85 24.93
C PHE A 435 -3.92 20.54 26.30
N ILE A 436 -2.93 20.23 27.12
CA ILE A 436 -2.80 20.79 28.47
C ILE A 436 -1.60 21.73 28.49
N PHE A 437 -1.86 23.01 28.75
CA PHE A 437 -0.83 23.99 29.08
C PHE A 437 -0.77 24.08 30.60
N ASP A 438 0.34 23.68 31.20
CA ASP A 438 0.60 23.80 32.64
C ASP A 438 1.16 25.20 33.02
N THR A 439 1.31 26.09 32.03
CA THR A 439 1.78 27.48 32.17
C THR A 439 0.93 28.48 31.36
N LYS A 440 1.20 29.80 31.48
CA LYS A 440 0.42 30.89 30.85
C LYS A 440 0.38 30.74 29.32
N ILE A 441 -0.82 30.86 28.75
CA ILE A 441 -1.08 30.83 27.29
C ILE A 441 -0.41 32.04 26.62
N PRO A 442 0.43 31.87 25.58
CA PRO A 442 0.99 32.99 24.84
C PRO A 442 -0.06 33.65 23.92
N VAL A 443 0.05 34.96 23.82
CA VAL A 443 -0.83 35.91 23.10
C VAL A 443 -0.97 35.55 21.61
N VAL A 444 -2.21 35.60 21.11
CA VAL A 444 -2.53 35.56 19.68
C VAL A 444 -2.35 36.98 19.12
N ILE A 445 -1.35 37.19 18.25
CA ILE A 445 -1.16 38.47 17.57
C ILE A 445 -1.66 38.35 16.13
N LEU A 446 -2.67 39.14 15.80
CA LEU A 446 -3.10 39.44 14.43
C LEU A 446 -2.32 40.68 13.98
N THR A 447 -1.53 40.62 12.91
CA THR A 447 -0.89 41.83 12.37
C THR A 447 -1.53 42.25 11.05
N ASN A 448 -2.01 43.49 11.04
CA ASN A 448 -2.41 44.25 9.89
C ASN A 448 -1.65 45.57 9.93
N MET A 449 -0.83 45.84 8.90
CA MET A 449 -0.42 47.16 8.36
C MET A 449 0.27 48.18 9.31
N GLU A 450 0.38 47.87 10.60
CA GLU A 450 0.99 48.69 11.65
C GLU A 450 2.10 47.89 12.31
N GLU A 451 3.33 48.42 12.32
CA GLU A 451 4.50 47.78 12.92
C GLU A 451 4.81 48.45 14.25
N GLU A 452 4.79 47.67 15.33
CA GLU A 452 5.14 48.13 16.67
C GLU A 452 6.65 47.99 16.90
N ILE A 453 7.30 49.06 17.36
CA ILE A 453 8.71 48.99 17.75
C ILE A 453 8.86 49.32 19.23
N THR A 454 9.50 48.40 19.95
CA THR A 454 9.69 48.44 21.39
C THR A 454 11.16 48.67 21.77
N TRP A 455 11.38 49.40 22.88
CA TRP A 455 12.67 49.64 23.49
C TRP A 455 12.57 49.53 25.01
N GLY A 456 13.52 48.84 25.64
CA GLY A 456 13.65 48.79 27.10
C GLY A 456 14.59 49.86 27.63
N LEU A 457 14.22 50.51 28.73
CA LEU A 457 15.05 51.46 29.48
C LEU A 457 15.35 50.91 30.87
N PHE A 458 16.64 50.74 31.16
CA PHE A 458 17.13 50.16 32.42
C PHE A 458 18.21 51.04 33.04
N ASP A 459 18.21 51.23 34.36
CA ASP A 459 19.29 51.93 35.05
C ASP A 459 20.61 51.14 35.01
N ALA A 460 21.70 51.72 35.53
CA ALA A 460 23.01 51.08 35.55
C ALA A 460 23.06 49.76 36.35
N ASN A 461 22.03 49.48 37.16
CA ASN A 461 21.89 48.28 37.96
C ASN A 461 20.90 47.27 37.32
N GLY A 462 20.36 47.57 36.14
CA GLY A 462 19.42 46.71 35.41
C GLY A 462 17.96 46.84 35.83
N ASN A 463 17.59 47.82 36.66
CA ASN A 463 16.19 48.04 37.04
C ASN A 463 15.45 48.83 35.95
N ALA A 464 14.19 48.47 35.70
CA ALA A 464 13.34 49.18 34.75
C ALA A 464 13.07 50.64 35.17
N ILE A 465 13.20 51.57 34.22
CA ILE A 465 12.86 52.98 34.41
C ILE A 465 11.40 53.18 34.01
N ILE A 466 10.51 53.48 34.96
CA ILE A 466 9.04 53.54 34.77
C ILE A 466 8.48 54.97 34.81
N GLY A 467 7.41 55.23 34.07
CA GLY A 467 6.57 56.44 34.21
C GLY A 467 7.09 57.73 33.55
N GLU A 468 8.21 57.69 32.81
CA GLU A 468 8.86 58.89 32.25
C GLU A 468 8.71 59.05 30.73
N SER A 469 7.55 58.68 30.17
CA SER A 469 7.28 58.69 28.71
C SER A 469 7.55 60.04 28.02
N ALA A 470 7.33 61.17 28.71
CA ALA A 470 7.61 62.50 28.19
C ALA A 470 9.11 62.77 27.94
N ASN A 471 9.99 62.05 28.64
CA ASN A 471 11.44 62.15 28.50
C ASN A 471 12.01 61.18 27.45
N THR A 472 11.20 60.24 26.96
CA THR A 472 11.61 59.23 25.97
C THR A 472 11.07 59.58 24.58
N ILE A 473 11.96 59.95 23.68
CA ILE A 473 11.61 60.38 22.31
C ILE A 473 12.21 59.48 21.24
N ILE A 474 11.53 59.41 20.09
CA ILE A 474 11.94 58.67 18.89
C ILE A 474 12.06 59.60 17.68
N LYS A 475 13.06 59.34 16.84
CA LYS A 475 13.36 60.03 15.59
C LYS A 475 13.60 58.99 14.51
N VAL A 476 13.11 59.24 13.29
CA VAL A 476 13.37 58.36 12.14
C VAL A 476 14.02 59.15 11.01
N ARG A 477 15.12 58.63 10.48
CA ARG A 477 15.89 59.21 9.38
C ARG A 477 16.05 58.21 8.25
N ARG A 478 15.80 58.62 7.02
CA ARG A 478 16.12 57.83 5.83
C ARG A 478 17.60 57.99 5.48
N ARG A 479 18.35 56.88 5.38
CA ARG A 479 19.82 56.92 5.16
C ARG A 479 20.20 57.54 3.82
N GLN A 480 19.48 57.21 2.76
CA GLN A 480 19.87 57.53 1.38
C GLN A 480 19.97 59.04 1.10
N ASN A 481 19.07 59.82 1.69
CA ASN A 481 18.96 61.26 1.43
C ASN A 481 18.97 62.11 2.72
N GLY A 482 19.00 61.47 3.88
CA GLY A 482 19.04 62.13 5.18
C GLY A 482 17.72 62.75 5.63
N TYR A 483 16.61 62.51 4.91
CA TYR A 483 15.30 63.08 5.23
C TYR A 483 14.80 62.53 6.57
N LEU A 484 14.05 63.34 7.30
CA LEU A 484 13.49 62.97 8.60
C LEU A 484 11.98 62.76 8.48
N LEU A 485 11.46 61.82 9.27
CA LEU A 485 10.03 61.56 9.35
C LEU A 485 9.33 62.73 10.03
N ASP A 486 8.38 63.34 9.32
CA ASP A 486 7.43 64.26 9.90
C ASP A 486 6.29 63.45 10.54
N TRP A 487 6.19 63.52 11.86
CA TRP A 487 5.20 62.76 12.63
C TRP A 487 3.77 63.27 12.45
N SER A 488 3.57 64.45 11.87
CA SER A 488 2.23 65.02 11.65
C SER A 488 1.50 64.37 10.48
N ASP A 489 2.23 63.94 9.45
CA ASP A 489 1.67 63.34 8.24
C ASP A 489 2.35 62.03 7.83
N ASN A 490 3.33 61.56 8.60
CA ASN A 490 4.07 60.32 8.38
C ASN A 490 4.85 60.29 7.04
N VAL A 491 5.31 61.47 6.58
CA VAL A 491 6.09 61.64 5.33
C VAL A 491 7.51 62.13 5.61
N PHE A 492 8.49 61.70 4.80
CA PHE A 492 9.89 62.12 4.92
C PHE A 492 10.16 63.45 4.22
N LYS A 493 10.76 64.42 4.93
CA LYS A 493 11.07 65.79 4.43
C LYS A 493 12.52 66.21 4.73
N ILE A 494 13.05 67.18 3.99
CA ILE A 494 14.36 67.81 4.26
C ILE A 494 14.26 68.63 5.56
N SER A 495 15.21 68.46 6.49
CA SER A 495 15.15 69.15 7.78
C SER A 495 15.60 70.61 7.66
N GLY A 496 14.75 71.54 8.12
CA GLY A 496 14.94 72.98 8.01
C GLY A 496 15.17 73.71 9.34
N GLY A 497 15.61 73.04 10.41
CA GLY A 497 16.05 73.74 11.64
C GLY A 497 15.66 73.13 13.00
N SER A 498 14.91 72.03 13.05
CA SER A 498 14.72 71.24 14.28
C SER A 498 14.46 69.77 13.91
N LEU A 499 14.98 68.83 14.70
CA LEU A 499 14.84 67.39 14.44
C LEU A 499 13.41 66.96 14.85
N PRO A 500 12.49 66.60 13.93
CA PRO A 500 11.17 66.11 14.31
C PRO A 500 11.29 64.81 15.11
N SER A 501 10.72 64.81 16.31
CA SER A 501 10.64 63.67 17.22
C SER A 501 9.28 63.60 17.88
N THR A 502 8.87 62.41 18.32
CA THR A 502 7.66 62.21 19.12
C THR A 502 7.99 61.38 20.36
N THR A 503 7.12 61.38 21.36
CA THR A 503 7.28 60.58 22.58
C THR A 503 6.91 59.12 22.32
N LEU A 504 7.59 58.21 23.02
CA LEU A 504 7.23 56.79 23.09
C LEU A 504 6.19 56.58 24.21
N THR A 505 5.37 55.56 24.06
CA THR A 505 4.34 55.16 25.03
C THR A 505 4.85 54.00 25.87
N GLU A 506 4.67 53.99 27.20
CA GLU A 506 5.02 52.81 28.01
C GLU A 506 4.02 51.68 27.75
N LEU A 507 4.51 50.46 27.56
CA LEU A 507 3.72 49.32 27.10
C LEU A 507 2.74 48.83 28.18
N ASP A 508 3.23 48.68 29.42
CA ASP A 508 2.44 48.40 30.61
C ASP A 508 3.29 48.64 31.87
N SER A 509 2.80 49.41 32.84
CA SER A 509 3.52 49.70 34.09
C SER A 509 3.55 48.53 35.08
N ILE A 510 2.81 47.44 34.83
CA ILE A 510 2.71 46.28 35.73
C ILE A 510 3.39 45.04 35.14
N GLY A 511 3.11 44.68 33.88
CA GLY A 511 3.65 43.49 33.23
C GLY A 511 4.95 43.71 32.44
N PHE A 512 5.18 44.94 31.93
CA PHE A 512 6.31 45.29 31.07
C PHE A 512 6.92 46.65 31.44
N ALA A 513 7.06 46.89 32.74
CA ALA A 513 7.63 48.10 33.31
C ALA A 513 8.96 48.46 32.62
N GLY A 514 9.09 49.72 32.18
CA GLY A 514 10.29 50.24 31.52
C GLY A 514 10.46 49.87 30.04
N TYR A 515 9.49 49.18 29.43
CA TYR A 515 9.42 49.02 27.98
C TYR A 515 8.51 50.06 27.36
N TYR A 516 9.02 50.72 26.32
CA TYR A 516 8.34 51.80 25.61
C TYR A 516 8.20 51.45 24.13
N TYR A 517 7.09 51.85 23.51
CA TYR A 517 6.77 51.54 22.13
C TYR A 517 6.32 52.74 21.31
N LYS A 518 6.43 52.60 19.99
CA LYS A 518 5.71 53.41 19.02
C LYS A 518 5.23 52.53 17.88
N ILE A 519 3.99 52.74 17.49
CA ILE A 519 3.43 52.14 16.28
C ILE A 519 3.79 53.04 15.10
N LEU A 520 4.41 52.44 14.08
CA LEU A 520 4.76 53.10 12.83
C LEU A 520 3.93 52.51 11.69
N ASN A 521 3.34 53.38 10.87
CA ASN A 521 2.74 52.97 9.63
C ASN A 521 3.80 53.05 8.52
N VAL A 522 4.45 51.91 8.27
CA VAL A 522 5.51 51.80 7.26
C VAL A 522 4.98 51.53 5.84
N GLY A 523 3.68 51.28 5.69
CA GLY A 523 3.04 50.96 4.40
C GLY A 523 3.16 52.06 3.35
N VAL A 524 3.35 53.31 3.79
CA VAL A 524 3.53 54.48 2.92
C VAL A 524 5.00 54.90 2.77
N TRP A 525 5.92 54.19 3.42
CA TRP A 525 7.34 54.52 3.36
C TRP A 525 7.95 53.96 2.07
N PRO A 526 8.74 54.77 1.33
CA PRO A 526 9.47 54.27 0.18
C PRO A 526 10.47 53.17 0.56
N ASP A 527 10.82 52.33 -0.40
CA ASP A 527 11.87 51.34 -0.20
C ASP A 527 13.22 51.99 0.14
N GLY A 528 13.91 51.45 1.13
CA GLY A 528 15.23 51.93 1.54
C GLY A 528 15.59 51.66 2.98
N TRP A 529 16.80 52.10 3.34
CA TRP A 529 17.31 51.98 4.71
C TRP A 529 16.95 53.19 5.56
N TYR A 530 16.48 52.92 6.77
CA TYR A 530 16.07 53.90 7.77
C TYR A 530 16.81 53.65 9.08
N VAL A 531 17.14 54.73 9.77
CA VAL A 531 17.71 54.72 11.12
C VAL A 531 16.69 55.32 12.07
N ILE A 532 16.36 54.58 13.10
CA ILE A 532 15.54 55.03 14.20
C ILE A 532 16.45 55.33 15.38
N GLY A 533 16.47 56.57 15.82
CA GLY A 533 17.15 56.98 17.04
C GLY A 533 16.15 57.15 18.17
N THR A 534 16.44 56.57 19.32
CA THR A 534 15.71 56.81 20.56
C THR A 534 16.60 57.55 21.54
N THR A 535 15.99 58.47 22.30
CA THR A 535 16.67 59.23 23.33
C THR A 535 15.78 59.30 24.56
N TYR A 536 16.32 58.87 25.69
CA TYR A 536 15.78 59.15 27.01
C TYR A 536 16.55 60.31 27.63
N ASN A 537 15.88 61.43 27.88
CA ASN A 537 16.46 62.65 28.43
C ASN A 537 16.39 62.72 29.96
N GLY A 538 15.85 61.70 30.64
CA GLY A 538 15.88 61.59 32.11
C GLY A 538 17.27 61.24 32.63
N THR A 539 17.39 60.97 33.94
CA THR A 539 18.66 60.63 34.58
C THR A 539 18.68 59.15 34.99
N PRO A 540 19.60 58.31 34.49
CA PRO A 540 20.69 58.62 33.55
C PRO A 540 20.21 58.75 32.10
N LYS A 541 20.81 59.66 31.34
CA LYS A 541 20.50 59.87 29.93
C LYS A 541 20.89 58.65 29.10
N GLN A 542 20.00 58.15 28.24
CA GLN A 542 20.27 57.01 27.36
C GLN A 542 19.95 57.34 25.91
N ASN A 543 20.74 56.80 24.99
CA ASN A 543 20.49 56.89 23.55
C ASN A 543 20.62 55.52 22.91
N GLY A 544 19.72 55.19 22.01
CA GLY A 544 19.75 53.97 21.20
C GLY A 544 19.57 54.28 19.73
N SER A 545 20.00 53.38 18.86
CA SER A 545 19.66 53.44 17.44
C SER A 545 19.45 52.06 16.85
N VAL A 546 18.42 51.90 16.03
CA VAL A 546 18.11 50.68 15.28
C VAL A 546 18.07 51.02 13.79
N GLU A 547 18.51 50.11 12.94
CA GLU A 547 18.43 50.26 11.49
C GLU A 547 17.43 49.27 10.92
N MET A 548 16.69 49.69 9.90
CA MET A 548 15.70 48.86 9.24
C MET A 548 15.70 49.09 7.74
N LEU A 549 15.42 48.01 7.02
CA LEU A 549 15.19 48.04 5.58
C LEU A 549 13.68 47.94 5.32
N ILE A 550 13.12 48.93 4.64
CA ILE A 550 11.76 48.86 4.12
C ILE A 550 11.80 48.39 2.67
N LYS A 551 10.97 47.40 2.33
CA LYS A 551 10.67 46.97 0.97
C LYS A 551 9.17 46.72 0.81
N GLY A 552 8.58 47.26 -0.24
CA GLY A 552 7.16 47.09 -0.55
C GLY A 552 6.23 47.60 0.56
N GLY A 553 6.64 48.61 1.32
CA GLY A 553 5.87 49.12 2.46
C GLY A 553 5.88 48.20 3.69
N GLN A 554 6.84 47.27 3.78
CA GLN A 554 7.00 46.37 4.92
C GLN A 554 8.46 46.38 5.40
N ILE A 555 8.68 46.06 6.68
CA ILE A 555 10.03 45.80 7.19
C ILE A 555 10.49 44.49 6.56
N SER A 556 11.51 44.58 5.71
CA SER A 556 12.15 43.41 5.11
C SER A 556 13.01 42.76 6.18
N GLU A 557 12.66 41.56 6.64
CA GLU A 557 13.43 40.81 7.64
C GLU A 557 14.91 40.74 7.24
N GLY A 558 15.74 41.41 8.04
CA GLY A 558 17.15 41.59 7.79
C GLY A 558 17.68 42.74 8.63
N TYR A 559 18.03 42.42 9.88
CA TYR A 559 18.75 43.17 10.92
C TYR A 559 17.99 43.36 12.23
N ASN A 560 17.86 42.26 13.00
CA ASN A 560 17.85 42.35 14.44
C ASN A 560 19.29 42.63 14.91
N SER A 561 19.64 43.90 15.09
CA SER A 561 20.93 44.32 15.63
C SER A 561 20.91 44.23 17.16
N SER A 562 20.87 43.03 17.72
CA SER A 562 21.28 42.84 19.11
C SER A 562 22.82 42.83 19.15
N ASN A 563 23.35 44.03 19.34
CA ASN A 563 24.72 44.39 19.73
C ASN A 563 25.80 44.36 18.63
N LEU A 564 26.06 45.56 18.07
CA LEU A 564 27.39 46.08 17.69
C LEU A 564 28.47 45.04 17.30
N ASN A 565 28.59 44.75 15.99
CA ASN A 565 29.81 44.89 15.15
C ASN A 565 29.84 43.90 13.97
N MET A 566 29.64 44.47 12.76
CA MET A 566 30.21 44.15 11.43
C MET A 566 30.89 42.76 11.23
N THR A 567 30.63 41.97 10.18
CA THR A 567 30.86 42.30 8.75
C THR A 567 30.31 41.21 7.79
N LEU A 568 29.52 41.66 6.80
CA LEU A 568 29.47 41.34 5.36
C LEU A 568 29.66 39.90 4.80
N SER A 569 28.57 39.32 4.29
CA SER A 569 28.43 38.65 2.96
C SER A 569 26.94 38.27 2.82
N THR A 570 26.16 38.66 1.82
CA THR A 570 26.36 38.67 0.36
C THR A 570 25.46 39.71 -0.31
N VAL A 571 26.05 40.57 -1.13
CA VAL A 571 25.32 41.34 -2.16
C VAL A 571 24.92 40.37 -3.26
N ASN A 572 23.64 40.38 -3.59
CA ASN A 572 23.01 39.61 -4.66
C ASN A 572 23.35 40.24 -6.03
N ASP A 573 23.79 39.41 -6.98
CA ASP A 573 24.16 39.71 -8.37
C ASP A 573 23.02 40.22 -9.27
N ASN A 574 22.01 40.90 -8.73
CA ASN A 574 20.91 41.45 -9.52
C ASN A 574 21.00 42.98 -9.72
N VAL A 575 22.22 43.54 -9.72
CA VAL A 575 22.48 44.94 -10.12
C VAL A 575 22.85 45.06 -11.62
N LEU A 576 22.83 43.97 -12.40
CA LEU A 576 23.16 44.02 -13.83
C LEU A 576 22.00 44.34 -14.78
N THR A 577 20.84 44.78 -14.29
CA THR A 577 19.78 45.28 -15.17
C THR A 577 19.19 46.59 -14.66
N ARG A 578 19.94 47.69 -14.87
CA ARG A 578 19.44 49.01 -15.31
C ARG A 578 20.56 50.04 -15.15
N LEU A 579 21.22 50.35 -16.27
CA LEU A 579 21.48 51.71 -16.75
C LEU A 579 22.37 51.61 -18.00
N ALA A 580 21.72 51.38 -19.14
CA ALA A 580 22.23 51.90 -20.40
C ALA A 580 22.05 53.42 -20.35
N THR A 581 23.13 54.16 -20.13
CA THR A 581 23.25 55.55 -20.56
C THR A 581 24.40 55.62 -21.55
N SER A 582 24.14 56.30 -22.65
CA SER A 582 24.78 56.19 -23.97
C SER A 582 26.19 56.80 -24.07
N ALA A 583 27.08 56.61 -23.09
CA ALA A 583 28.38 57.28 -23.11
C ALA A 583 29.59 56.53 -22.50
N TYR A 584 29.56 55.21 -22.31
CA TYR A 584 30.73 54.50 -21.75
C TYR A 584 31.22 53.33 -22.62
N THR A 585 32.46 53.44 -23.10
CA THR A 585 33.21 52.37 -23.76
C THR A 585 34.09 51.67 -22.71
N ALA A 586 33.88 50.38 -22.45
CA ALA A 586 34.64 49.63 -21.45
C ALA A 586 36.08 49.30 -21.92
N PRO A 587 37.14 49.49 -21.09
CA PRO A 587 38.51 49.07 -21.40
C PRO A 587 38.80 47.62 -20.96
N ASP A 588 39.46 46.86 -21.85
CA ASP A 588 40.46 45.78 -21.64
C ASP A 588 40.43 44.97 -20.32
N ASN A 589 40.18 43.66 -20.44
CA ASN A 589 40.06 42.66 -19.35
C ASN A 589 41.38 42.02 -18.84
N ASN A 590 42.56 42.58 -19.10
CA ASN A 590 43.83 41.98 -18.68
C ASN A 590 44.13 42.02 -17.17
N LYS A 591 43.26 42.60 -16.34
CA LYS A 591 43.46 42.69 -14.87
C LYS A 591 42.69 41.64 -14.05
N ILE A 592 41.84 40.83 -14.68
CA ILE A 592 41.01 39.84 -13.95
C ILE A 592 41.84 38.60 -13.54
N ALA A 593 42.85 38.21 -14.33
CA ALA A 593 43.71 37.06 -14.01
C ALA A 593 44.62 37.26 -12.77
N PHE A 594 44.80 38.50 -12.28
CA PHE A 594 45.62 38.77 -11.09
C PHE A 594 44.87 38.49 -9.77
N VAL A 595 43.54 38.52 -9.79
CA VAL A 595 42.71 38.40 -8.57
C VAL A 595 42.45 36.94 -8.19
N GLU A 596 42.33 36.03 -9.18
CA GLU A 596 42.14 34.60 -8.92
C GLU A 596 43.34 33.95 -8.20
N LYS A 597 44.57 34.47 -8.38
CA LYS A 597 45.76 33.99 -7.67
C LYS A 597 45.79 34.37 -6.18
N TRP A 598 45.00 35.33 -5.71
CA TRP A 598 45.05 35.76 -4.30
C TRP A 598 44.14 34.96 -3.37
N ILE A 599 43.14 34.27 -3.93
CA ILE A 599 42.10 33.57 -3.18
C ILE A 599 42.53 32.14 -2.77
N LEU A 600 43.53 31.55 -3.44
CA LEU A 600 43.92 30.15 -3.26
C LEU A 600 45.14 29.89 -2.35
N ASN A 601 45.85 30.93 -1.90
CA ASN A 601 47.10 30.74 -1.16
C ASN A 601 46.85 30.50 0.34
N LYS A 602 47.27 29.34 0.84
CA LYS A 602 47.13 28.95 2.26
C LYS A 602 48.19 29.65 3.11
N LEU A 603 47.77 30.54 4.01
CA LEU A 603 48.60 30.99 5.13
C LEU A 603 48.77 29.84 6.13
N ILE A 604 49.99 29.29 6.25
CA ILE A 604 50.33 28.29 7.26
C ILE A 604 51.13 28.99 8.36
N GLU A 605 50.57 29.05 9.58
CA GLU A 605 51.31 29.47 10.78
C GLU A 605 52.22 28.31 11.23
N ASN A 606 53.54 28.52 11.27
CA ASN A 606 54.46 27.55 11.85
C ASN A 606 54.47 27.72 13.38
N PRO A 607 54.19 26.69 14.22
CA PRO A 607 53.87 26.88 15.63
C PRO A 607 55.07 27.16 16.55
N VAL A 608 56.30 27.23 16.04
CA VAL A 608 57.49 27.34 16.89
C VAL A 608 58.53 28.28 16.26
N GLY A 609 58.42 29.58 16.55
CA GLY A 609 59.43 30.60 16.21
C GLY A 609 58.84 32.01 16.04
N ASP A 610 59.62 33.05 16.36
CA ASP A 610 59.24 34.48 16.32
C ASP A 610 59.08 35.06 14.89
N SER A 611 58.72 34.24 13.90
CA SER A 611 58.52 34.70 12.51
C SER A 611 57.45 33.91 11.78
N ILE A 612 56.66 34.61 10.94
CA ILE A 612 55.69 34.01 10.03
C ILE A 612 56.15 34.23 8.59
N THR A 613 56.08 33.18 7.78
CA THR A 613 56.48 33.20 6.37
C THR A 613 55.32 32.76 5.50
N LEU A 614 54.99 33.57 4.48
CA LEU A 614 54.09 33.22 3.39
C LEU A 614 54.86 32.41 2.36
N TYR A 615 54.30 31.28 1.93
CA TYR A 615 54.86 30.41 0.89
C TYR A 615 54.05 30.52 -0.40
N ASP A 616 54.67 30.18 -1.52
CA ASP A 616 54.01 30.00 -2.81
C ASP A 616 53.16 28.71 -2.82
N ASP A 617 52.42 28.47 -3.91
CA ASP A 617 51.44 27.37 -4.03
C ASP A 617 52.05 25.97 -3.89
N ASP A 618 53.37 25.85 -4.00
CA ASP A 618 54.13 24.61 -3.77
C ASP A 618 54.29 24.25 -2.29
N GLY A 619 53.97 25.19 -1.38
CA GLY A 619 54.11 25.03 0.07
C GLY A 619 55.55 24.95 0.57
N ILE A 620 56.54 25.24 -0.28
CA ILE A 620 57.98 25.09 0.02
C ILE A 620 58.75 26.39 -0.23
N THR A 621 58.39 27.18 -1.25
CA THR A 621 59.13 28.39 -1.62
C THR A 621 58.62 29.63 -0.86
N PRO A 622 59.43 30.28 0.01
CA PRO A 622 58.97 31.42 0.79
C PRO A 622 58.89 32.72 -0.03
N LEU A 623 57.71 33.33 -0.06
CA LEU A 623 57.42 34.58 -0.77
C LEU A 623 57.63 35.83 0.11
N LYS A 624 57.37 35.76 1.42
CA LYS A 624 57.50 36.92 2.32
C LYS A 624 57.53 36.51 3.78
N THR A 625 58.44 37.09 4.57
CA THR A 625 58.56 36.78 6.02
C THR A 625 58.36 38.04 6.87
N TRP A 626 57.72 37.86 8.03
CA TRP A 626 57.53 38.90 9.05
C TRP A 626 58.09 38.42 10.38
N ALA A 627 58.78 39.31 11.08
CA ALA A 627 59.29 39.04 12.43
C ALA A 627 58.31 39.58 13.48
N TYR A 628 58.10 38.81 14.54
CA TYR A 628 57.27 39.18 15.68
C TYR A 628 58.14 39.67 16.83
N ASN A 629 57.92 40.91 17.27
CA ASN A 629 58.54 41.42 18.49
C ASN A 629 57.63 41.15 19.68
N SER A 630 58.02 40.18 20.52
CA SER A 630 57.22 39.72 21.65
C SER A 630 57.11 40.74 22.80
N ALA A 631 58.02 41.72 22.88
CA ALA A 631 57.99 42.75 23.91
C ALA A 631 56.97 43.87 23.60
N THR A 632 56.88 44.28 22.33
CA THR A 632 55.93 45.33 21.89
C THR A 632 54.63 44.75 21.32
N LYS A 633 54.55 43.43 21.15
CA LYS A 633 53.46 42.72 20.46
C LYS A 633 53.16 43.27 19.06
N THR A 634 54.18 43.77 18.35
CA THR A 634 54.04 44.30 16.99
C THR A 634 54.79 43.43 15.98
N ARG A 635 54.23 43.36 14.77
CA ARG A 635 54.82 42.63 13.63
C ARG A 635 55.34 43.62 12.61
N SER A 636 56.60 43.50 12.25
CA SER A 636 57.22 44.28 11.18
C SER A 636 57.60 43.37 10.03
N LYS A 637 57.50 43.90 8.80
CA LYS A 637 57.96 43.21 7.61
C LYS A 637 59.47 42.98 7.76
N ALA A 638 59.93 41.73 7.71
CA ALA A 638 61.36 41.47 7.66
C ALA A 638 61.87 42.05 6.33
N ALA A 639 63.02 42.72 6.38
CA ALA A 639 63.58 43.44 5.25
C ALA A 639 63.78 42.53 4.03
#